data_AF-A0A2B7XQF2-F1
#
_entry.id   AF-A0A2B7XQF2-F1
#
_cell.length_a   1.000
_cell.length_b   1.000
_cell.length_c   1.000
_cell.angle_alpha   90.00
_cell.angle_beta   90.00
_cell.angle_gamma   90.00
#
_symmetry.space_group_name_H-M   'P 1'
#
loop_
_entity.id
_entity.type
_entity.pdbx_description
1 polymer ?
#
loop_
_entity_poly.entity_id
_entity_poly.type
_entity_poly.pdbx_seq_one_letter_code
_entity_poly.pdbx_strand_id
1 'polypeptide(L)'
;MSPGNHSGGLFYLYGRSTHRSHDRFVLCFAHVAAFEEWFDRVNKKYPEAKLCRQGAQFLSWESGTYGRLPLKVEENSELNDLKSKWWYKQLPDADSTSQPTSIIPPQDAQGWMIASRASTHGSETSTGGTSGEYYPITGIKAGWGPTPGQVPLRQEVNEWARCNPKQRTLFLLALSAFQKIPVQERDSYFQIAGIHGMPNQPWDEPDTPQKDADDKGYCNHANVLFPTWHRPYLLLYEQRIYEIMISEIIPKYPQSERAAWRKEADSWRLPYWDWGSAGKVPDICEGDQIDVLAPPGAPSKIDNPMYKFRMPNNAEMKSAKVFDMRADFDKQGRWLPYGSCRATSRWPTKSQTNASNPDWVKGVVNNAAAGQKLRQADWLDNQGKGTIAEMVYRLLTYDLEYRDYSCVTQPNPGQRKPNLDINIEYIHNNIHFWAGGNGHMGQIPVATFDPIFWLHHCNIDRITAIWQTLNPNKWFGKDTKGRFPQETIGLPDMVDPDTPLRPFHKNTAGDVWTSNQVRDWFALGYSYRELQKWLPKYNHGGSFDEHAYRKDILACVNKLYGCVRHQCLRYRHGSSRVPRGVRSIDGGMKSNDFAVSCRFQKYAFQGNPFNIEIYLAPQNGTPPDPENDYVMDVYNFSAPARVNGEIVCSNCERNESWDVQSTAYIPITYILNKMAEDPNTLASVEKSDVEAYLKKNLYWRVTMFGERLGRAEMEKVQMEILVSTVGANYYEEPTQISGYDNFEEIPSLRGDGSGAFDESRKVPSGGPRPAPPAKDLCLRGHLNLDRELGTNAAIKIHSSAVNLSRPDRYDNTEIRFMNGDDMLFRFGVRRRDRHITFNSHLNGHWGDRIDKPLEGVFVKQDTTFVVYDQGDSFEVTVDGQNVCNFPRRSPKNVQYLLYGLWDSRANSALADKLSVQHYVDTTWEEVLA
;
A
#
# COMPACT_ATOMS: atom_id res chain seq x y z
N MET A 1 -48.75 -25.95 -21.84
CA MET A 1 -47.35 -25.91 -21.37
C MET A 1 -47.32 -26.57 -20.00
N SER A 2 -46.45 -27.56 -19.78
CA SER A 2 -46.44 -28.40 -18.58
C SER A 2 -46.22 -27.60 -17.29
N PRO A 3 -46.90 -27.94 -16.17
CA PRO A 3 -46.69 -27.32 -14.87
C PRO A 3 -45.64 -28.13 -14.08
N GLY A 4 -44.59 -27.48 -13.59
CA GLY A 4 -43.58 -28.17 -12.79
C GLY A 4 -42.35 -27.33 -12.43
N ASN A 5 -42.50 -26.45 -11.43
CA ASN A 5 -41.57 -26.30 -10.30
C ASN A 5 -42.03 -25.11 -9.45
N HIS A 6 -42.72 -25.42 -8.36
CA HIS A 6 -43.07 -24.47 -7.32
C HIS A 6 -41.88 -24.34 -6.35
N SER A 7 -41.17 -23.22 -6.42
CA SER A 7 -40.31 -22.73 -5.33
C SER A 7 -40.98 -21.48 -4.72
N GLY A 8 -41.29 -21.57 -3.42
CA GLY A 8 -42.07 -20.57 -2.69
C GLY A 8 -41.30 -19.29 -2.43
N GLY A 9 -41.55 -18.27 -3.23
CA GLY A 9 -41.14 -16.89 -3.00
C GLY A 9 -42.34 -15.95 -3.00
N LEU A 10 -42.28 -14.90 -2.18
CA LEU A 10 -43.25 -13.82 -2.11
C LEU A 10 -43.41 -13.19 -3.51
N PHE A 11 -44.64 -13.04 -4.00
CA PHE A 11 -44.94 -12.45 -5.30
C PHE A 11 -45.65 -11.10 -5.12
N TYR A 12 -45.13 -10.01 -5.67
CA TYR A 12 -45.80 -8.71 -5.60
C TYR A 12 -45.88 -8.04 -6.96
N LEU A 13 -46.79 -7.08 -7.04
CA LEU A 13 -47.06 -6.33 -8.25
C LEU A 13 -47.65 -4.96 -7.91
N TYR A 14 -47.47 -4.03 -8.84
CA TYR A 14 -48.03 -2.69 -8.75
C TYR A 14 -49.43 -2.67 -9.37
N GLY A 15 -50.40 -2.17 -8.61
CA GLY A 15 -51.80 -2.03 -8.99
C GLY A 15 -52.20 -0.56 -9.12
N ARG A 16 -52.91 -0.19 -10.19
CA ARG A 16 -53.51 1.16 -10.29
C ARG A 16 -54.91 1.18 -10.86
N SER A 17 -55.66 2.19 -10.47
CA SER A 17 -56.90 2.57 -11.15
C SER A 17 -56.63 3.33 -12.46
N THR A 18 -57.42 3.12 -13.52
CA THR A 18 -57.17 3.74 -14.85
C THR A 18 -57.55 5.22 -14.98
N HIS A 19 -58.44 5.76 -14.12
CA HIS A 19 -58.89 7.16 -14.22
C HIS A 19 -58.56 8.03 -13.00
N ARG A 20 -58.16 7.43 -11.87
CA ARG A 20 -57.63 8.17 -10.72
C ARG A 20 -56.14 7.90 -10.63
N SER A 21 -55.33 8.88 -11.02
CA SER A 21 -53.86 8.86 -10.88
C SER A 21 -53.37 8.65 -9.44
N HIS A 22 -54.28 8.79 -8.49
CA HIS A 22 -54.05 8.79 -7.05
C HIS A 22 -54.38 7.41 -6.39
N ASP A 23 -55.20 6.57 -7.02
CA ASP A 23 -55.49 5.23 -6.47
C ASP A 23 -54.44 4.20 -6.92
N ARG A 24 -53.29 4.21 -6.22
CA ARG A 24 -52.10 3.36 -6.48
C ARG A 24 -51.82 2.43 -5.31
N PHE A 25 -51.49 1.17 -5.61
CA PHE A 25 -51.34 0.11 -4.63
C PHE A 25 -50.13 -0.77 -4.93
N VAL A 26 -49.49 -1.29 -3.89
CA VAL A 26 -48.65 -2.47 -3.97
C VAL A 26 -49.47 -3.66 -3.46
N LEU A 27 -49.58 -4.69 -4.28
CA LEU A 27 -50.25 -5.95 -3.95
C LEU A 27 -49.19 -7.03 -3.76
N CYS A 28 -49.25 -7.76 -2.66
CA CYS A 28 -48.28 -8.78 -2.31
C CYS A 28 -48.99 -10.08 -1.97
N PHE A 29 -48.46 -11.20 -2.47
CA PHE A 29 -49.01 -12.54 -2.43
C PHE A 29 -47.97 -13.51 -1.89
N ALA A 30 -48.41 -14.53 -1.16
CA ALA A 30 -47.52 -15.54 -0.59
C ALA A 30 -46.70 -16.30 -1.66
N HIS A 31 -47.26 -16.44 -2.87
CA HIS A 31 -46.61 -17.03 -4.04
C HIS A 31 -47.42 -16.73 -5.31
N VAL A 32 -46.83 -16.95 -6.50
CA VAL A 32 -47.47 -16.70 -7.81
C VAL A 32 -48.84 -17.39 -7.94
N ALA A 33 -48.97 -18.64 -7.49
CA ALA A 33 -50.26 -19.34 -7.57
C ALA A 33 -51.38 -18.68 -6.74
N ALA A 34 -51.05 -17.98 -5.65
CA ALA A 34 -52.03 -17.23 -4.86
C ALA A 34 -52.48 -15.96 -5.61
N PHE A 35 -51.59 -15.34 -6.39
CA PHE A 35 -51.97 -14.25 -7.27
C PHE A 35 -52.88 -14.72 -8.40
N GLU A 36 -52.55 -15.82 -9.09
CA GLU A 36 -53.39 -16.31 -10.20
C GLU A 36 -54.79 -16.70 -9.68
N GLU A 37 -54.86 -17.37 -8.51
CA GLU A 37 -56.13 -17.66 -7.82
C GLU A 37 -56.92 -16.38 -7.48
N TRP A 38 -56.23 -15.37 -6.95
CA TRP A 38 -56.82 -14.08 -6.62
C TRP A 38 -57.33 -13.35 -7.88
N PHE A 39 -56.52 -13.30 -8.94
CA PHE A 39 -56.83 -12.60 -10.18
C PHE A 39 -58.10 -13.17 -10.83
N ASP A 40 -58.18 -14.49 -10.97
CA ASP A 40 -59.33 -15.16 -11.57
C ASP A 40 -60.61 -14.95 -10.75
N ARG A 41 -60.53 -15.07 -9.42
CA ARG A 41 -61.69 -14.91 -8.54
C ARG A 41 -62.16 -13.46 -8.46
N VAL A 42 -61.24 -12.50 -8.43
CA VAL A 42 -61.56 -11.07 -8.44
C VAL A 42 -62.17 -10.67 -9.78
N ASN A 43 -61.63 -11.15 -10.91
CA ASN A 43 -62.17 -10.85 -12.24
C ASN A 43 -63.57 -11.46 -12.44
N LYS A 44 -63.83 -12.64 -11.86
CA LYS A 44 -65.17 -13.26 -11.85
C LYS A 44 -66.15 -12.51 -10.95
N LYS A 45 -65.71 -12.05 -9.78
CA LYS A 45 -66.58 -11.35 -8.81
C LYS A 45 -66.86 -9.90 -9.20
N TYR A 46 -65.90 -9.25 -9.84
CA TYR A 46 -65.94 -7.84 -10.24
C TYR A 46 -65.63 -7.67 -11.74
N PRO A 47 -66.43 -8.25 -12.66
CA PRO A 47 -66.15 -8.19 -14.09
C PRO A 47 -66.16 -6.75 -14.64
N GLU A 48 -66.99 -5.89 -14.04
CA GLU A 48 -67.09 -4.45 -14.31
C GLU A 48 -65.80 -3.68 -13.98
N ALA A 49 -64.93 -4.22 -13.12
CA ALA A 49 -63.64 -3.60 -12.80
C ALA A 49 -62.63 -3.73 -13.96
N LYS A 50 -62.92 -4.57 -14.97
CA LYS A 50 -62.07 -4.81 -16.15
C LYS A 50 -60.60 -4.99 -15.76
N LEU A 51 -60.36 -5.94 -14.87
CA LEU A 51 -59.03 -6.22 -14.34
C LEU A 51 -58.10 -6.67 -15.47
N CYS A 52 -57.00 -5.95 -15.66
CA CYS A 52 -56.09 -6.15 -16.79
C CYS A 52 -54.65 -6.28 -16.31
N ARG A 53 -54.00 -7.39 -16.67
CA ARG A 53 -52.57 -7.60 -16.44
C ARG A 53 -51.79 -7.00 -17.61
N GLN A 54 -51.13 -5.86 -17.39
CA GLN A 54 -50.36 -5.16 -18.43
C GLN A 54 -48.89 -5.59 -18.49
N GLY A 55 -48.45 -6.44 -17.55
CA GLY A 55 -47.11 -7.01 -17.51
C GLY A 55 -46.95 -8.02 -16.37
N ALA A 56 -45.75 -8.57 -16.20
CA ALA A 56 -45.47 -9.58 -15.18
C ALA A 56 -45.79 -9.09 -13.75
N GLN A 57 -45.53 -7.81 -13.47
CA GLN A 57 -45.71 -7.16 -12.16
C GLN A 57 -46.58 -5.88 -12.23
N PHE A 58 -47.48 -5.79 -13.22
CA PHE A 58 -48.37 -4.62 -13.37
C PHE A 58 -49.82 -5.02 -13.63
N LEU A 59 -50.72 -4.44 -12.82
CA LEU A 59 -52.15 -4.69 -12.85
C LEU A 59 -52.91 -3.36 -12.87
N SER A 60 -53.95 -3.29 -13.69
CA SER A 60 -54.84 -2.13 -13.73
C SER A 60 -56.31 -2.54 -13.71
N TRP A 61 -57.18 -1.63 -13.27
CA TRP A 61 -58.63 -1.80 -13.27
C TRP A 61 -59.34 -0.47 -13.51
N GLU A 62 -60.56 -0.52 -14.05
CA GLU A 62 -61.35 0.66 -14.32
C GLU A 62 -61.83 1.36 -13.05
N SER A 63 -61.59 2.68 -13.00
CA SER A 63 -61.77 3.48 -11.80
C SER A 63 -63.18 3.63 -11.27
N GLY A 64 -64.20 3.54 -12.13
CA GLY A 64 -65.58 3.99 -11.85
C GLY A 64 -66.06 3.73 -10.43
N THR A 65 -66.72 2.60 -10.20
CA THR A 65 -67.14 2.16 -8.86
C THR A 65 -66.02 1.48 -8.07
N TYR A 66 -64.82 1.26 -8.64
CA TYR A 66 -63.78 0.38 -8.07
C TYR A 66 -62.43 1.06 -7.82
N GLY A 67 -62.38 2.38 -7.63
CA GLY A 67 -61.14 3.13 -7.32
C GLY A 67 -60.27 2.45 -6.25
N ARG A 68 -60.88 1.87 -5.20
CA ARG A 68 -60.21 1.06 -4.16
C ARG A 68 -60.50 -0.43 -4.29
N LEU A 69 -60.26 -1.04 -5.45
CA LEU A 69 -60.52 -2.46 -5.69
C LEU A 69 -59.87 -3.38 -4.63
N PRO A 70 -58.60 -3.18 -4.21
CA PRO A 70 -58.00 -4.03 -3.16
C PRO A 70 -58.78 -4.00 -1.85
N LEU A 71 -59.19 -2.82 -1.38
CA LEU A 71 -60.04 -2.69 -0.19
C LEU A 71 -61.37 -3.43 -0.34
N LYS A 72 -62.00 -3.34 -1.51
CA LYS A 72 -63.26 -4.05 -1.78
C LYS A 72 -63.10 -5.57 -1.78
N VAL A 73 -61.95 -6.07 -2.23
CA VAL A 73 -61.61 -7.49 -2.18
C VAL A 73 -61.37 -7.93 -0.72
N GLU A 74 -60.70 -7.09 0.08
CA GLU A 74 -60.51 -7.32 1.51
C GLU A 74 -61.82 -7.26 2.30
N GLU A 75 -62.79 -6.44 1.93
CA GLU A 75 -64.07 -6.36 2.66
C GLU A 75 -65.07 -7.46 2.26
N ASN A 76 -64.81 -8.22 1.19
CA ASN A 76 -65.75 -9.21 0.67
C ASN A 76 -65.69 -10.56 1.40
N SER A 77 -66.78 -10.96 2.04
CA SER A 77 -66.86 -12.22 2.80
C SER A 77 -66.73 -13.49 1.95
N GLU A 78 -67.09 -13.45 0.65
CA GLU A 78 -66.92 -14.59 -0.28
C GLU A 78 -65.46 -14.83 -0.71
N LEU A 79 -64.56 -13.89 -0.38
CA LEU A 79 -63.12 -13.94 -0.70
C LEU A 79 -62.25 -14.03 0.57
N ASN A 80 -62.84 -14.33 1.73
CA ASN A 80 -62.14 -14.37 3.02
C ASN A 80 -60.97 -15.34 3.05
N ASP A 81 -61.06 -16.47 2.36
CA ASP A 81 -60.00 -17.47 2.31
C ASP A 81 -58.74 -16.98 1.58
N LEU A 82 -58.87 -15.97 0.71
CA LEU A 82 -57.73 -15.32 0.07
C LEU A 82 -56.93 -14.46 1.06
N LYS A 83 -57.55 -13.88 2.10
CA LYS A 83 -56.90 -12.90 3.00
C LYS A 83 -55.64 -13.41 3.71
N SER A 84 -55.52 -14.72 3.89
CA SER A 84 -54.33 -15.35 4.46
C SER A 84 -53.14 -15.43 3.49
N LYS A 85 -53.38 -15.17 2.19
CA LYS A 85 -52.45 -15.40 1.09
C LYS A 85 -52.03 -14.11 0.37
N TRP A 86 -52.61 -12.95 0.69
CA TRP A 86 -52.23 -11.67 0.11
C TRP A 86 -52.47 -10.51 1.07
N TRP A 87 -51.76 -9.41 0.84
CA TRP A 87 -52.00 -8.13 1.49
C TRP A 87 -51.73 -7.01 0.49
N TYR A 88 -52.15 -5.80 0.82
CA TYR A 88 -51.86 -4.63 -0.01
C TYR A 88 -51.49 -3.41 0.83
N LYS A 89 -50.80 -2.48 0.18
CA LYS A 89 -50.54 -1.13 0.71
C LYS A 89 -50.97 -0.11 -0.31
N GLN A 90 -51.87 0.80 0.08
CA GLN A 90 -52.11 2.00 -0.70
C GLN A 90 -50.89 2.93 -0.57
N LEU A 91 -50.42 3.43 -1.71
CA LEU A 91 -49.34 4.41 -1.74
C LEU A 91 -49.90 5.81 -1.46
N PRO A 92 -49.23 6.65 -0.65
CA PRO A 92 -49.66 8.01 -0.42
C PRO A 92 -49.61 8.83 -1.71
N ASP A 93 -50.63 9.64 -1.94
CA ASP A 93 -50.62 10.59 -3.04
C ASP A 93 -49.91 11.86 -2.62
N ALA A 94 -49.00 12.29 -3.49
CA ALA A 94 -48.41 13.60 -3.39
C ALA A 94 -49.53 14.63 -3.59
N ASP A 95 -49.96 15.28 -2.50
CA ASP A 95 -50.46 16.64 -2.62
C ASP A 95 -49.41 17.45 -3.40
N SER A 96 -49.87 18.42 -4.19
CA SER A 96 -49.10 19.15 -5.21
C SER A 96 -47.90 19.98 -4.68
N THR A 97 -47.38 19.67 -3.50
CA THR A 97 -46.22 20.29 -2.83
C THR A 97 -45.17 19.29 -2.36
N SER A 98 -45.31 17.99 -2.60
CA SER A 98 -44.29 16.98 -2.25
C SER A 98 -43.57 16.44 -3.49
N GLN A 99 -42.23 16.39 -3.44
CA GLN A 99 -41.38 15.78 -4.47
C GLN A 99 -41.84 14.34 -4.79
N PRO A 100 -41.67 13.88 -6.04
CA PRO A 100 -42.08 12.54 -6.44
C PRO A 100 -41.33 11.49 -5.62
N THR A 101 -42.03 10.80 -4.73
CA THR A 101 -41.52 9.57 -4.13
C THR A 101 -41.31 8.55 -5.25
N SER A 102 -40.07 8.08 -5.35
CA SER A 102 -39.51 7.07 -6.24
C SER A 102 -40.52 6.05 -6.77
N ILE A 103 -40.61 5.94 -8.09
CA ILE A 103 -41.21 4.78 -8.76
C ILE A 103 -40.35 3.56 -8.38
N ILE A 104 -40.97 2.52 -7.79
CA ILE A 104 -40.30 1.23 -7.57
C ILE A 104 -39.83 0.73 -8.95
N PRO A 105 -38.51 0.55 -9.17
CA PRO A 105 -37.99 0.17 -10.48
C PRO A 105 -38.54 -1.21 -10.86
N PRO A 106 -38.91 -1.42 -12.14
CA PRO A 106 -39.40 -2.71 -12.60
C PRO A 106 -38.36 -3.78 -12.30
N GLN A 107 -38.77 -4.97 -11.87
CA GLN A 107 -37.84 -6.07 -11.61
C GLN A 107 -38.12 -7.25 -12.54
N ASP A 108 -37.13 -8.10 -12.78
CA ASP A 108 -37.34 -9.33 -13.52
C ASP A 108 -38.12 -10.38 -12.69
N ALA A 109 -38.41 -11.54 -13.28
CA ALA A 109 -39.18 -12.61 -12.65
C ALA A 109 -38.50 -13.22 -11.41
N GLN A 110 -37.26 -12.80 -11.09
CA GLN A 110 -36.46 -13.25 -9.96
C GLN A 110 -36.23 -12.12 -8.93
N GLY A 111 -36.80 -10.92 -9.14
CA GLY A 111 -36.73 -9.80 -8.20
C GLY A 111 -35.53 -8.85 -8.41
N TRP A 112 -34.82 -8.92 -9.55
CA TRP A 112 -33.68 -8.03 -9.84
C TRP A 112 -34.10 -6.77 -10.58
N MET A 113 -33.51 -5.62 -10.26
CA MET A 113 -33.87 -4.31 -10.81
C MET A 113 -33.58 -4.19 -12.33
N ILE A 114 -34.59 -3.79 -13.09
CA ILE A 114 -34.53 -3.39 -14.50
C ILE A 114 -34.45 -1.85 -14.53
N ALA A 115 -33.29 -1.31 -14.90
CA ALA A 115 -33.03 0.12 -14.79
C ALA A 115 -33.84 0.97 -15.79
N SER A 116 -34.42 2.08 -15.31
CA SER A 116 -34.62 3.29 -16.11
C SER A 116 -34.35 4.54 -15.26
N ARG A 117 -33.36 5.35 -15.62
CA ARG A 117 -33.16 6.72 -15.11
C ARG A 117 -33.54 7.69 -16.22
N ALA A 118 -34.43 8.64 -15.92
CA ALA A 118 -34.56 9.88 -16.68
C ALA A 118 -33.81 10.98 -15.91
N SER A 119 -32.97 11.72 -16.62
CA SER A 119 -32.16 12.84 -16.16
C SER A 119 -32.98 14.12 -16.00
N THR A 120 -32.78 14.88 -14.92
CA THR A 120 -32.96 16.34 -14.95
C THR A 120 -31.96 17.02 -14.01
N HIS A 121 -31.24 17.99 -14.56
CA HIS A 121 -30.40 18.95 -13.85
C HIS A 121 -31.23 19.86 -12.93
N GLY A 122 -30.65 20.24 -11.80
CA GLY A 122 -31.12 21.32 -10.94
C GLY A 122 -30.16 21.52 -9.78
N SER A 123 -29.39 22.61 -9.82
CA SER A 123 -28.58 23.10 -8.72
C SER A 123 -29.49 23.61 -7.61
N GLU A 124 -29.31 23.14 -6.37
CA GLU A 124 -29.28 23.99 -5.17
C GLU A 124 -28.98 23.15 -3.92
N THR A 125 -28.13 23.72 -3.08
CA THR A 125 -27.70 23.23 -1.78
C THR A 125 -28.85 23.12 -0.79
N SER A 126 -29.17 21.91 -0.31
CA SER A 126 -29.70 21.73 1.05
C SER A 126 -29.50 20.29 1.54
N THR A 127 -29.06 20.22 2.79
CA THR A 127 -28.94 19.03 3.64
C THR A 127 -30.31 18.39 3.85
N GLY A 128 -30.51 17.16 3.40
CA GLY A 128 -31.71 16.38 3.65
C GLY A 128 -31.43 14.89 3.48
N GLY A 129 -31.32 14.17 4.59
CA GLY A 129 -31.11 12.73 4.60
C GLY A 129 -32.28 11.99 3.95
N THR A 130 -31.95 11.07 3.04
CA THR A 130 -32.85 10.03 2.59
C THR A 130 -32.95 8.96 3.67
N SER A 131 -34.18 8.59 4.07
CA SER A 131 -34.50 7.32 4.76
C SER A 131 -33.65 6.18 4.18
N GLY A 132 -32.83 5.43 4.90
CA GLY A 132 -33.03 4.76 6.19
C GLY A 132 -32.62 3.28 6.13
N GLU A 133 -31.85 2.85 5.11
CA GLU A 133 -31.36 1.48 4.94
C GLU A 133 -29.86 1.47 4.64
N TYR A 134 -29.13 0.61 5.36
CA TYR A 134 -27.68 0.41 5.26
C TYR A 134 -27.28 -0.30 3.96
N TYR A 135 -26.05 -0.10 3.48
CA TYR A 135 -25.50 -0.80 2.30
C TYR A 135 -25.12 -2.25 2.65
N PRO A 136 -25.81 -3.26 2.11
CA PRO A 136 -25.54 -4.66 2.47
C PRO A 136 -24.31 -5.19 1.73
N ILE A 137 -23.21 -5.37 2.47
CA ILE A 137 -21.98 -6.02 2.00
C ILE A 137 -22.17 -7.53 2.11
N THR A 138 -22.45 -8.19 0.99
CA THR A 138 -22.78 -9.63 0.94
C THR A 138 -21.79 -10.46 0.12
N GLY A 139 -20.94 -9.79 -0.64
CA GLY A 139 -20.06 -10.40 -1.63
C GLY A 139 -20.81 -10.86 -2.88
N ILE A 140 -20.07 -11.19 -3.93
CA ILE A 140 -20.68 -11.59 -5.21
C ILE A 140 -21.16 -13.04 -5.11
N LYS A 141 -22.48 -13.24 -5.22
CA LYS A 141 -23.11 -14.57 -5.29
C LYS A 141 -23.20 -15.14 -6.70
N ALA A 142 -23.11 -14.29 -7.71
CA ALA A 142 -23.04 -14.74 -9.10
C ALA A 142 -21.78 -15.58 -9.35
N GLY A 143 -21.89 -16.55 -10.25
CA GLY A 143 -20.79 -17.47 -10.61
C GLY A 143 -20.51 -18.59 -9.61
N TRP A 144 -21.30 -18.72 -8.53
CA TRP A 144 -21.19 -19.86 -7.62
C TRP A 144 -21.48 -21.17 -8.35
N GLY A 145 -20.69 -22.18 -8.06
CA GLY A 145 -20.84 -23.51 -8.64
C GLY A 145 -21.92 -24.34 -7.94
N PRO A 146 -22.30 -25.47 -8.55
CA PRO A 146 -23.32 -26.36 -7.98
C PRO A 146 -22.85 -27.10 -6.72
N THR A 147 -21.55 -27.18 -6.48
CA THR A 147 -20.98 -27.85 -5.30
C THR A 147 -20.92 -26.89 -4.12
N PRO A 148 -21.29 -27.31 -2.89
CA PRO A 148 -21.13 -26.46 -1.70
C PRO A 148 -19.72 -25.88 -1.57
N GLY A 149 -19.63 -24.57 -1.36
CA GLY A 149 -18.35 -23.85 -1.27
C GLY A 149 -17.61 -23.66 -2.60
N GLN A 150 -18.14 -24.12 -3.73
CA GLN A 150 -17.56 -23.85 -5.04
C GLN A 150 -17.85 -22.41 -5.46
N VAL A 151 -16.81 -21.59 -5.42
CA VAL A 151 -16.90 -20.14 -5.65
C VAL A 151 -15.81 -19.68 -6.64
N PRO A 152 -16.04 -18.58 -7.37
CA PRO A 152 -15.01 -18.02 -8.24
C PRO A 152 -13.73 -17.60 -7.50
N LEU A 153 -12.63 -17.51 -8.24
CA LEU A 153 -11.29 -17.33 -7.67
C LEU A 153 -10.80 -15.89 -7.80
N ARG A 154 -10.27 -15.35 -6.70
CA ARG A 154 -9.31 -14.24 -6.72
C ARG A 154 -7.99 -14.79 -7.25
N GLN A 155 -7.50 -14.24 -8.35
CA GLN A 155 -6.37 -14.77 -9.12
C GLN A 155 -5.17 -13.82 -9.04
N GLU A 156 -3.94 -14.35 -9.23
CA GLU A 156 -2.74 -13.49 -9.32
C GLU A 156 -2.91 -12.52 -10.48
N VAL A 157 -2.70 -11.23 -10.22
CA VAL A 157 -3.13 -10.13 -11.09
C VAL A 157 -2.53 -10.17 -12.48
N ASN A 158 -1.25 -10.54 -12.64
CA ASN A 158 -0.60 -10.56 -13.95
C ASN A 158 -1.07 -11.76 -14.79
N GLU A 159 -1.14 -12.95 -14.18
CA GLU A 159 -1.71 -14.14 -14.82
C GLU A 159 -3.18 -13.90 -15.21
N TRP A 160 -3.97 -13.36 -14.28
CA TRP A 160 -5.38 -13.05 -14.51
C TRP A 160 -5.59 -12.06 -15.64
N ALA A 161 -4.89 -10.92 -15.62
CA ALA A 161 -5.06 -9.87 -16.62
C ALA A 161 -4.65 -10.33 -18.04
N ARG A 162 -3.69 -11.25 -18.13
CA ARG A 162 -3.25 -11.86 -19.39
C ARG A 162 -4.24 -12.92 -19.88
N CYS A 163 -4.72 -13.80 -19.02
CA CYS A 163 -5.59 -14.91 -19.39
C CYS A 163 -7.06 -14.51 -19.57
N ASN A 164 -7.52 -13.42 -18.94
CA ASN A 164 -8.94 -13.03 -18.90
C ASN A 164 -9.16 -11.62 -19.47
N PRO A 165 -8.93 -11.37 -20.77
CA PRO A 165 -8.97 -10.02 -21.35
C PRO A 165 -10.34 -9.32 -21.24
N LYS A 166 -11.45 -10.09 -21.25
CA LYS A 166 -12.80 -9.55 -21.01
C LYS A 166 -13.00 -9.13 -19.56
N GLN A 167 -12.61 -9.96 -18.60
CA GLN A 167 -12.67 -9.58 -17.17
C GLN A 167 -11.77 -8.38 -16.88
N ARG A 168 -10.56 -8.36 -17.43
CA ARG A 168 -9.65 -7.20 -17.34
C ARG A 168 -10.32 -5.94 -17.86
N THR A 169 -10.96 -6.02 -19.02
CA THR A 169 -11.68 -4.89 -19.61
C THR A 169 -12.83 -4.41 -18.72
N LEU A 170 -13.67 -5.32 -18.23
CA LEU A 170 -14.77 -4.99 -17.33
C LEU A 170 -14.27 -4.32 -16.05
N PHE A 171 -13.20 -4.85 -15.44
CA PHE A 171 -12.56 -4.28 -14.26
C PHE A 171 -12.05 -2.87 -14.51
N LEU A 172 -11.29 -2.63 -15.57
CA LEU A 172 -10.73 -1.32 -15.90
C LEU A 172 -11.83 -0.29 -16.21
N LEU A 173 -12.85 -0.66 -16.98
CA LEU A 173 -13.96 0.23 -17.31
C LEU A 173 -14.81 0.55 -16.07
N ALA A 174 -15.10 -0.46 -15.24
CA ALA A 174 -15.87 -0.28 -14.02
C ALA A 174 -15.11 0.55 -12.98
N LEU A 175 -13.80 0.30 -12.79
CA LEU A 175 -12.98 1.10 -11.89
C LEU A 175 -12.84 2.54 -12.37
N SER A 176 -12.68 2.77 -13.68
CA SER A 176 -12.66 4.13 -14.24
C SER A 176 -13.97 4.87 -13.99
N ALA A 177 -15.12 4.19 -14.11
CA ALA A 177 -16.42 4.77 -13.77
C ALA A 177 -16.56 5.02 -12.26
N PHE A 178 -16.13 4.06 -11.43
CA PHE A 178 -16.16 4.13 -9.98
C PHE A 178 -15.37 5.32 -9.42
N GLN A 179 -14.17 5.56 -9.95
CA GLN A 179 -13.32 6.69 -9.59
C GLN A 179 -13.89 8.05 -10.01
N LYS A 180 -14.83 8.09 -10.96
CA LYS A 180 -15.48 9.33 -11.44
C LYS A 180 -16.76 9.69 -10.68
N ILE A 181 -17.26 8.80 -9.83
CA ILE A 181 -18.42 9.10 -8.97
C ILE A 181 -18.07 10.30 -8.07
N PRO A 182 -18.96 11.31 -7.93
CA PRO A 182 -18.69 12.48 -7.11
C PRO A 182 -18.28 12.11 -5.68
N VAL A 183 -17.28 12.82 -5.15
CA VAL A 183 -16.62 12.47 -3.87
C VAL A 183 -17.51 12.64 -2.64
N GLN A 184 -18.68 13.25 -2.78
CA GLN A 184 -19.69 13.40 -1.72
C GLN A 184 -20.62 12.18 -1.63
N GLU A 185 -20.69 11.36 -2.69
CA GLU A 185 -21.56 10.19 -2.73
C GLU A 185 -20.96 9.06 -1.89
N ARG A 186 -21.75 8.50 -0.96
CA ARG A 186 -21.35 7.40 -0.06
C ARG A 186 -20.67 6.26 -0.82
N ASP A 187 -21.22 5.89 -1.98
CA ASP A 187 -20.78 4.74 -2.78
C ASP A 187 -19.70 5.10 -3.82
N SER A 188 -19.02 6.24 -3.66
CA SER A 188 -17.91 6.66 -4.52
C SER A 188 -16.60 5.97 -4.13
N TYR A 189 -15.66 5.87 -5.08
CA TYR A 189 -14.32 5.35 -4.80
C TYR A 189 -13.64 6.14 -3.67
N PHE A 190 -13.83 7.47 -3.69
CA PHE A 190 -13.25 8.36 -2.70
C PHE A 190 -13.79 8.09 -1.29
N GLN A 191 -15.11 7.98 -1.12
CA GLN A 191 -15.72 7.69 0.18
C GLN A 191 -15.39 6.28 0.68
N ILE A 192 -15.43 5.28 -0.20
CA ILE A 192 -15.06 3.91 0.15
C ILE A 192 -13.57 3.82 0.54
N ALA A 193 -12.67 4.43 -0.24
CA ALA A 193 -11.25 4.53 0.13
C ALA A 193 -11.05 5.28 1.46
N GLY A 194 -11.87 6.31 1.70
CA GLY A 194 -11.83 7.14 2.89
C GLY A 194 -12.26 6.45 4.18
N ILE A 195 -12.90 5.28 4.12
CA ILE A 195 -13.22 4.46 5.32
C ILE A 195 -11.96 4.19 6.14
N HIS A 196 -10.84 3.93 5.46
CA HIS A 196 -9.59 3.56 6.12
C HIS A 196 -8.96 4.69 6.93
N GLY A 197 -9.10 5.94 6.50
CA GLY A 197 -8.35 7.09 7.01
C GLY A 197 -9.02 8.42 6.69
N MET A 198 -8.29 9.33 6.05
CA MET A 198 -8.85 10.61 5.62
C MET A 198 -9.97 10.38 4.58
N PRO A 199 -11.04 11.19 4.60
CA PRO A 199 -11.19 12.45 5.36
C PRO A 199 -11.75 12.30 6.78
N ASN A 200 -11.72 11.10 7.39
CA ASN A 200 -12.23 10.84 8.74
C ASN A 200 -13.72 11.19 8.89
N GLN A 201 -14.56 10.57 8.07
CA GLN A 201 -16.02 10.78 8.07
C GLN A 201 -16.75 9.47 8.29
N PRO A 202 -17.93 9.48 8.94
CA PRO A 202 -18.75 8.28 9.04
C PRO A 202 -19.16 7.78 7.65
N TRP A 203 -19.02 6.47 7.43
CA TRP A 203 -19.46 5.85 6.20
C TRP A 203 -20.57 4.86 6.51
N ASP A 204 -21.73 5.04 5.87
CA ASP A 204 -22.92 4.20 6.07
C ASP A 204 -23.39 4.10 7.54
N GLU A 205 -23.10 5.10 8.35
CA GLU A 205 -23.51 5.16 9.75
C GLU A 205 -24.21 6.51 10.04
N PRO A 206 -25.47 6.68 9.62
CA PRO A 206 -26.17 7.97 9.66
C PRO A 206 -26.36 8.53 11.07
N ASP A 207 -26.34 7.65 12.08
CA ASP A 207 -26.51 8.01 13.49
C ASP A 207 -25.18 8.35 14.18
N THR A 208 -24.03 8.16 13.52
CA THR A 208 -22.70 8.52 14.07
C THR A 208 -22.43 10.01 13.79
N PRO A 209 -22.35 10.89 14.81
CA PRO A 209 -22.03 12.30 14.62
C PRO A 209 -20.65 12.51 14.01
N GLN A 210 -20.50 13.49 13.11
CA GLN A 210 -19.22 13.83 12.49
C GLN A 210 -18.12 14.15 13.53
N LYS A 211 -18.45 14.90 14.59
CA LYS A 211 -17.53 15.19 15.71
C LYS A 211 -16.92 13.94 16.36
N ASP A 212 -17.63 12.82 16.27
CA ASP A 212 -17.15 11.57 16.86
C ASP A 212 -16.14 10.95 15.90
N ALA A 213 -16.41 10.98 14.58
CA ALA A 213 -15.53 10.53 13.50
C ALA A 213 -14.34 11.47 13.20
N ASP A 214 -14.41 12.73 13.59
CA ASP A 214 -13.39 13.73 13.32
C ASP A 214 -12.01 13.20 13.73
N ASP A 215 -11.07 13.37 12.80
CA ASP A 215 -9.65 13.07 12.96
C ASP A 215 -9.24 11.58 13.04
N LYS A 216 -10.16 10.63 12.81
CA LYS A 216 -9.90 9.19 12.92
C LYS A 216 -10.48 8.34 11.78
N GLY A 217 -9.67 7.39 11.27
CA GLY A 217 -10.10 6.37 10.31
C GLY A 217 -10.62 5.09 10.98
N TYR A 218 -11.36 4.26 10.23
CA TYR A 218 -11.90 2.99 10.74
C TYR A 218 -10.87 1.85 10.80
N CYS A 219 -9.72 1.97 10.13
CA CYS A 219 -8.83 0.83 9.91
C CYS A 219 -8.23 0.24 11.20
N ASN A 220 -8.34 -1.09 11.36
CA ASN A 220 -7.74 -1.81 12.49
C ASN A 220 -6.27 -2.10 12.20
N HIS A 221 -5.36 -1.36 12.82
CA HIS A 221 -3.91 -1.62 12.83
C HIS A 221 -3.42 -1.86 14.26
N ALA A 222 -2.32 -2.59 14.44
CA ALA A 222 -1.74 -2.91 15.73
C ALA A 222 -2.69 -3.67 16.69
N ASN A 223 -3.64 -4.41 16.12
CA ASN A 223 -4.73 -5.12 16.81
C ASN A 223 -5.02 -6.45 16.09
N VAL A 224 -5.34 -7.51 16.85
CA VAL A 224 -5.68 -8.85 16.35
C VAL A 224 -6.79 -8.86 15.30
N LEU A 225 -7.65 -7.83 15.28
CA LEU A 225 -8.69 -7.68 14.27
C LEU A 225 -8.16 -7.28 12.87
N PHE A 226 -6.87 -6.91 12.73
CA PHE A 226 -6.26 -6.43 11.48
C PHE A 226 -6.60 -7.31 10.26
N PRO A 227 -6.34 -8.63 10.24
CA PRO A 227 -6.63 -9.44 9.06
C PRO A 227 -8.13 -9.53 8.78
N THR A 228 -8.95 -9.60 9.83
CA THR A 228 -10.40 -9.81 9.70
C THR A 228 -11.18 -8.55 9.32
N TRP A 229 -10.71 -7.37 9.72
CA TRP A 229 -11.36 -6.10 9.37
C TRP A 229 -11.21 -5.78 7.87
N HIS A 230 -10.04 -6.06 7.30
CA HIS A 230 -9.78 -5.82 5.87
C HIS A 230 -10.57 -6.75 4.94
N ARG A 231 -11.05 -7.90 5.43
CA ARG A 231 -11.83 -8.87 4.62
C ARG A 231 -13.18 -8.32 4.12
N PRO A 232 -14.10 -7.83 4.98
CA PRO A 232 -15.32 -7.17 4.52
C PRO A 232 -15.05 -5.84 3.80
N TYR A 233 -13.92 -5.18 4.06
CA TYR A 233 -13.52 -4.01 3.29
C TYR A 233 -13.22 -4.34 1.82
N LEU A 234 -12.48 -5.43 1.57
CA LEU A 234 -12.26 -5.96 0.22
C LEU A 234 -13.56 -6.42 -0.44
N LEU A 235 -14.50 -7.00 0.32
CA LEU A 235 -15.81 -7.39 -0.20
C LEU A 235 -16.62 -6.20 -0.68
N LEU A 236 -16.64 -5.10 0.07
CA LEU A 236 -17.32 -3.86 -0.33
C LEU A 236 -16.76 -3.35 -1.67
N TYR A 237 -15.44 -3.25 -1.78
CA TYR A 237 -14.77 -2.80 -3.01
C TYR A 237 -15.06 -3.71 -4.21
N GLU A 238 -14.92 -5.03 -4.01
CA GLU A 238 -15.19 -6.05 -5.03
C GLU A 238 -16.65 -6.03 -5.48
N GLN A 239 -17.60 -5.99 -4.53
CA GLN A 239 -19.03 -5.93 -4.82
C GLN A 239 -19.39 -4.67 -5.60
N ARG A 240 -18.88 -3.50 -5.18
CA ARG A 240 -19.19 -2.22 -5.83
C ARG A 240 -18.71 -2.18 -7.29
N ILE A 241 -17.52 -2.71 -7.56
CA ILE A 241 -17.01 -2.81 -8.93
C ILE A 241 -17.89 -3.73 -9.77
N TYR A 242 -18.25 -4.90 -9.25
CA TYR A 242 -19.13 -5.85 -9.96
C TYR A 242 -20.50 -5.25 -10.26
N GLU A 243 -21.11 -4.52 -9.31
CA GLU A 243 -22.36 -3.80 -9.52
C GLU A 243 -22.24 -2.84 -10.72
N ILE A 244 -21.18 -2.03 -10.77
CA ILE A 244 -20.92 -1.11 -11.89
C ILE A 244 -20.71 -1.87 -13.20
N MET A 245 -20.01 -3.02 -13.18
CA MET A 245 -19.85 -3.86 -14.38
C MET A 245 -21.22 -4.22 -14.98
N ILE A 246 -22.15 -4.72 -14.14
CA ILE A 246 -23.44 -5.23 -14.61
C ILE A 246 -24.47 -4.13 -14.89
N SER A 247 -24.45 -3.02 -14.15
CA SER A 247 -25.46 -1.96 -14.28
C SER A 247 -25.07 -0.86 -15.26
N GLU A 248 -23.78 -0.61 -15.46
CA GLU A 248 -23.31 0.55 -16.25
C GLU A 248 -22.42 0.17 -17.44
N ILE A 249 -21.57 -0.85 -17.30
CA ILE A 249 -20.60 -1.20 -18.35
C ILE A 249 -21.21 -2.15 -19.39
N ILE A 250 -21.71 -3.32 -18.96
CA ILE A 250 -22.27 -4.34 -19.86
C ILE A 250 -23.42 -3.81 -20.74
N PRO A 251 -24.35 -2.97 -20.25
CA PRO A 251 -25.42 -2.43 -21.09
C PRO A 251 -24.94 -1.62 -22.31
N LYS A 252 -23.71 -1.12 -22.30
CA LYS A 252 -23.11 -0.36 -23.41
C LYS A 252 -22.67 -1.26 -24.58
N TYR A 253 -22.56 -2.57 -24.37
CA TYR A 253 -22.26 -3.53 -25.44
C TYR A 253 -23.51 -3.92 -26.24
N PRO A 254 -23.36 -4.37 -27.49
CA PRO A 254 -24.46 -4.90 -28.30
C PRO A 254 -25.22 -6.01 -27.56
N GLN A 255 -26.55 -6.03 -27.68
CA GLN A 255 -27.40 -6.98 -26.98
C GLN A 255 -26.98 -8.45 -27.18
N SER A 256 -26.51 -8.80 -28.38
CA SER A 256 -26.00 -10.13 -28.74
C SER A 256 -24.78 -10.57 -27.92
N GLU A 257 -23.99 -9.64 -27.40
CA GLU A 257 -22.76 -9.92 -26.65
C GLU A 257 -22.95 -9.85 -25.13
N ARG A 258 -23.99 -9.16 -24.65
CA ARG A 258 -24.18 -8.86 -23.22
C ARG A 258 -24.16 -10.11 -22.34
N ALA A 259 -24.74 -11.23 -22.81
CA ALA A 259 -24.72 -12.48 -22.06
C ALA A 259 -23.29 -13.05 -21.89
N ALA A 260 -22.45 -12.92 -22.91
CA ALA A 260 -21.06 -13.35 -22.84
C ALA A 260 -20.24 -12.46 -21.88
N TRP A 261 -20.44 -11.14 -21.93
CA TRP A 261 -19.82 -10.22 -20.97
C TRP A 261 -20.31 -10.44 -19.54
N ARG A 262 -21.61 -10.72 -19.37
CA ARG A 262 -22.19 -11.02 -18.05
C ARG A 262 -21.59 -12.27 -17.43
N LYS A 263 -21.41 -13.34 -18.20
CA LYS A 263 -20.74 -14.56 -17.74
C LYS A 263 -19.33 -14.27 -17.18
N GLU A 264 -18.57 -13.40 -17.85
CA GLU A 264 -17.24 -13.00 -17.39
C GLU A 264 -17.31 -12.20 -16.08
N ALA A 265 -18.23 -11.23 -15.97
CA ALA A 265 -18.46 -10.46 -14.75
C ALA A 265 -18.86 -11.36 -13.56
N ASP A 266 -19.75 -12.33 -13.77
CA ASP A 266 -20.22 -13.25 -12.74
C ASP A 266 -19.08 -14.11 -12.17
N SER A 267 -18.11 -14.46 -13.02
CA SER A 267 -16.91 -15.22 -12.62
C SER A 267 -15.75 -14.35 -12.11
N TRP A 268 -15.82 -13.03 -12.27
CA TRP A 268 -14.75 -12.12 -11.86
C TRP A 268 -14.70 -11.98 -10.34
N ARG A 269 -13.48 -11.95 -9.79
CA ARG A 269 -13.18 -11.56 -8.40
C ARG A 269 -11.94 -10.69 -8.40
N LEU A 270 -11.78 -9.87 -7.37
CA LEU A 270 -10.68 -8.94 -7.19
C LEU A 270 -9.34 -9.70 -7.25
N PRO A 271 -8.44 -9.40 -8.22
CA PRO A 271 -7.16 -10.09 -8.29
C PRO A 271 -6.23 -9.68 -7.12
N TYR A 272 -5.24 -10.52 -6.81
CA TYR A 272 -4.23 -10.25 -5.78
C TYR A 272 -2.84 -10.02 -6.39
N TRP A 273 -2.04 -9.18 -5.73
CA TRP A 273 -0.64 -8.95 -6.09
C TRP A 273 0.29 -9.78 -5.19
N ASP A 274 0.87 -10.85 -5.75
CA ASP A 274 1.80 -11.73 -5.03
C ASP A 274 3.23 -11.16 -4.97
N TRP A 275 3.42 -10.07 -4.23
CA TRP A 275 4.73 -9.48 -3.96
C TRP A 275 5.72 -10.45 -3.29
N GLY A 276 5.24 -11.56 -2.70
CA GLY A 276 6.09 -12.61 -2.14
C GLY A 276 6.75 -13.49 -3.21
N SER A 277 6.22 -13.48 -4.43
CA SER A 277 6.79 -14.20 -5.59
C SER A 277 7.20 -13.28 -6.74
N ALA A 278 6.74 -12.02 -6.75
CA ALA A 278 6.98 -11.05 -7.80
C ALA A 278 7.74 -9.82 -7.28
N GLY A 279 8.96 -9.60 -7.78
CA GLY A 279 9.77 -8.40 -7.52
C GLY A 279 9.35 -7.17 -8.35
N LYS A 280 8.05 -6.93 -8.57
CA LYS A 280 7.61 -5.72 -9.27
C LYS A 280 6.16 -5.36 -8.97
N VAL A 281 5.86 -4.09 -9.24
CA VAL A 281 4.50 -3.58 -9.35
C VAL A 281 3.77 -4.37 -10.46
N PRO A 282 2.46 -4.68 -10.30
CA PRO A 282 1.68 -5.37 -11.34
C PRO A 282 1.67 -4.64 -12.68
N ASP A 283 1.70 -5.39 -13.78
CA ASP A 283 1.76 -4.84 -15.14
C ASP A 283 0.53 -3.98 -15.48
N ILE A 284 -0.63 -4.29 -14.88
CA ILE A 284 -1.85 -3.48 -15.04
C ILE A 284 -1.74 -2.08 -14.40
N CYS A 285 -0.78 -1.88 -13.49
CA CYS A 285 -0.52 -0.59 -12.84
C CYS A 285 0.55 0.23 -13.56
N GLU A 286 1.07 -0.26 -14.69
CA GLU A 286 2.07 0.43 -15.52
C GLU A 286 1.42 1.27 -16.62
N GLY A 287 2.05 2.39 -16.94
CA GLY A 287 1.62 3.30 -18.01
C GLY A 287 0.36 4.11 -17.68
N ASP A 288 0.36 5.37 -18.10
CA ASP A 288 -0.75 6.28 -17.79
C ASP A 288 -2.01 6.05 -18.65
N GLN A 289 -1.90 5.22 -19.68
CA GLN A 289 -2.97 4.82 -20.58
C GLN A 289 -2.94 3.31 -20.74
N ILE A 290 -4.11 2.69 -20.86
CA ILE A 290 -4.24 1.23 -21.01
C ILE A 290 -5.29 0.86 -22.06
N ASP A 291 -5.02 -0.22 -22.80
CA ASP A 291 -5.92 -0.70 -23.85
C ASP A 291 -7.03 -1.60 -23.28
N VAL A 292 -8.24 -1.39 -23.78
CA VAL A 292 -9.47 -2.07 -23.36
C VAL A 292 -10.27 -2.52 -24.57
N LEU A 293 -11.04 -3.61 -24.40
CA LEU A 293 -12.00 -4.08 -25.40
C LEU A 293 -13.28 -3.24 -25.32
N ALA A 294 -13.19 -1.96 -25.69
CA ALA A 294 -14.24 -0.96 -25.50
C ALA A 294 -15.56 -1.30 -26.23
N PRO A 295 -16.72 -0.88 -25.70
CA PRO A 295 -17.98 -0.98 -26.43
C PRO A 295 -17.95 -0.14 -27.72
N PRO A 296 -18.79 -0.46 -28.73
CA PRO A 296 -18.84 0.29 -29.97
C PRO A 296 -19.01 1.81 -29.75
N GLY A 297 -18.17 2.61 -30.41
CA GLY A 297 -18.17 4.07 -30.29
C GLY A 297 -17.40 4.64 -29.08
N ALA A 298 -16.89 3.80 -28.18
CA ALA A 298 -15.99 4.22 -27.11
C ALA A 298 -14.51 4.04 -27.51
N PRO A 299 -13.59 4.84 -26.93
CA PRO A 299 -12.17 4.72 -27.24
C PRO A 299 -11.59 3.39 -26.73
N SER A 300 -10.78 2.73 -27.55
CA SER A 300 -10.09 1.48 -27.21
C SER A 300 -8.91 1.68 -26.24
N LYS A 301 -8.53 2.92 -25.96
CA LYS A 301 -7.49 3.31 -25.01
C LYS A 301 -8.06 4.33 -24.02
N ILE A 302 -7.84 4.11 -22.74
CA ILE A 302 -8.36 4.95 -21.65
C ILE A 302 -7.24 5.35 -20.70
N ASP A 303 -7.45 6.43 -19.92
CA ASP A 303 -6.66 6.71 -18.72
C ASP A 303 -6.64 5.47 -17.84
N ASN A 304 -5.45 5.02 -17.44
CA ASN A 304 -5.31 3.81 -16.65
C ASN A 304 -5.75 4.06 -15.20
N PRO A 305 -6.90 3.51 -14.75
CA PRO A 305 -7.39 3.74 -13.39
C PRO A 305 -6.59 2.98 -12.32
N MET A 306 -5.68 2.07 -12.71
CA MET A 306 -4.76 1.38 -11.81
C MET A 306 -3.40 2.09 -11.67
N TYR A 307 -3.08 3.01 -12.59
CA TYR A 307 -1.81 3.76 -12.56
C TYR A 307 -1.78 4.75 -11.40
N LYS A 308 -2.86 5.51 -11.22
CA LYS A 308 -3.13 6.38 -10.06
C LYS A 308 -4.60 6.76 -10.01
N PHE A 309 -5.14 6.98 -8.81
CA PHE A 309 -6.45 7.59 -8.65
C PHE A 309 -6.36 9.08 -8.97
N ARG A 310 -7.39 9.62 -9.62
CA ARG A 310 -7.54 11.05 -9.93
C ARG A 310 -8.84 11.54 -9.34
N MET A 311 -8.78 12.67 -8.65
CA MET A 311 -9.96 13.34 -8.13
C MET A 311 -10.94 13.67 -9.27
N PRO A 312 -12.24 13.38 -9.12
CA PRO A 312 -13.27 13.83 -10.04
C PRO A 312 -13.17 15.33 -10.33
N ASN A 313 -13.43 15.72 -11.58
CA ASN A 313 -13.33 17.10 -12.07
C ASN A 313 -11.94 17.74 -11.86
N ASN A 314 -10.91 16.91 -11.61
CA ASN A 314 -9.57 17.38 -11.30
C ASN A 314 -9.61 18.32 -10.08
N ALA A 315 -10.44 18.04 -9.08
CA ALA A 315 -10.47 18.85 -7.84
C ALA A 315 -9.21 18.58 -7.00
N GLU A 316 -8.82 19.52 -6.14
CA GLU A 316 -7.80 19.26 -5.11
C GLU A 316 -8.40 18.41 -4.00
N MET A 317 -7.62 17.50 -3.42
CA MET A 317 -8.07 16.60 -2.35
C MET A 317 -8.55 17.37 -1.10
N LYS A 318 -8.02 18.57 -0.83
CA LYS A 318 -8.50 19.45 0.25
C LYS A 318 -9.96 19.87 0.10
N SER A 319 -10.47 19.93 -1.13
CA SER A 319 -11.90 20.22 -1.37
C SER A 319 -12.83 19.12 -0.82
N ALA A 320 -12.29 17.93 -0.58
CA ALA A 320 -12.96 16.79 0.02
C ALA A 320 -12.42 16.48 1.44
N LYS A 321 -11.81 17.47 2.11
CA LYS A 321 -11.26 17.38 3.47
C LYS A 321 -10.11 16.37 3.65
N VAL A 322 -9.27 16.17 2.64
CA VAL A 322 -7.94 15.58 2.85
C VAL A 322 -6.99 16.68 3.27
N PHE A 323 -6.21 16.43 4.33
CA PHE A 323 -5.33 17.43 4.94
C PHE A 323 -3.86 17.14 4.67
N ASP A 324 -3.03 18.16 4.83
CA ASP A 324 -1.58 18.02 4.78
C ASP A 324 -1.08 17.28 6.04
N MET A 325 -0.01 16.52 5.92
CA MET A 325 0.60 15.79 7.03
C MET A 325 1.88 16.45 7.50
N ARG A 326 2.04 16.67 8.80
CA ARG A 326 3.25 17.24 9.39
C ARG A 326 4.31 16.17 9.62
N ALA A 327 5.56 16.48 9.33
CA ALA A 327 6.73 15.69 9.71
C ALA A 327 7.48 16.41 10.83
N ASP A 328 7.25 16.02 12.09
CA ASP A 328 7.68 16.79 13.28
C ASP A 328 9.17 16.65 13.69
N PHE A 329 10.03 16.11 12.83
CA PHE A 329 11.42 15.77 13.19
C PHE A 329 12.47 16.78 12.74
N ASP A 330 12.16 17.65 11.77
CA ASP A 330 13.01 18.80 11.46
C ASP A 330 12.61 19.98 12.36
N LYS A 331 13.59 20.79 12.78
CA LYS A 331 13.31 22.02 13.56
C LYS A 331 12.47 23.04 12.76
N GLN A 332 12.23 22.76 11.47
CA GLN A 332 11.50 23.56 10.49
C GLN A 332 10.06 23.08 10.26
N GLY A 333 9.66 21.89 10.72
CA GLY A 333 8.32 21.32 10.56
C GLY A 333 7.87 21.15 9.10
N ARG A 334 8.54 20.29 8.31
CA ARG A 334 8.14 20.03 6.91
C ARG A 334 6.76 19.38 6.83
N TRP A 335 5.95 19.83 5.87
CA TRP A 335 4.64 19.27 5.57
C TRP A 335 4.68 18.46 4.27
N LEU A 336 4.01 17.30 4.27
CA LEU A 336 3.61 16.57 3.05
C LEU A 336 2.24 17.09 2.60
N PRO A 337 2.16 17.85 1.51
CA PRO A 337 0.97 18.62 1.19
C PRO A 337 -0.07 17.82 0.41
N TYR A 338 -0.58 16.72 0.99
CA TYR A 338 -1.57 15.85 0.35
C TYR A 338 -2.86 16.59 -0.05
N GLY A 339 -3.23 17.64 0.67
CA GLY A 339 -4.43 18.44 0.36
C GLY A 339 -4.36 19.11 -1.01
N SER A 340 -3.16 19.45 -1.51
CA SER A 340 -2.98 20.06 -2.84
C SER A 340 -2.93 19.04 -3.98
N CYS A 341 -2.81 17.74 -3.69
CA CYS A 341 -2.84 16.69 -4.70
C CYS A 341 -4.21 16.65 -5.40
N ARG A 342 -4.18 16.31 -6.70
CA ARG A 342 -5.35 15.99 -7.53
C ARG A 342 -5.33 14.53 -7.99
N ALA A 343 -4.23 13.83 -7.75
CA ALA A 343 -4.06 12.42 -8.02
C ALA A 343 -3.03 11.80 -7.05
N THR A 344 -3.08 10.47 -6.92
CA THR A 344 -2.17 9.75 -6.03
C THR A 344 -0.74 9.67 -6.59
N SER A 345 0.22 9.54 -5.68
CA SER A 345 1.65 9.47 -5.98
C SER A 345 2.29 8.19 -5.42
N ARG A 346 3.28 7.64 -6.15
CA ARG A 346 4.20 6.56 -5.75
C ARG A 346 5.64 7.00 -6.02
N TRP A 347 6.49 6.92 -5.01
CA TRP A 347 7.92 7.28 -5.06
C TRP A 347 8.25 8.69 -5.60
N PRO A 348 7.61 9.75 -5.07
CA PRO A 348 8.04 11.12 -5.34
C PRO A 348 9.43 11.37 -4.70
N THR A 349 10.29 12.12 -5.37
CA THR A 349 11.53 12.62 -4.77
C THR A 349 11.24 13.72 -3.74
N LYS A 350 12.23 14.03 -2.90
CA LYS A 350 12.15 15.14 -1.92
C LYS A 350 11.79 16.49 -2.56
N SER A 351 12.34 16.79 -3.74
CA SER A 351 12.02 18.02 -4.48
C SER A 351 10.62 17.99 -5.12
N GLN A 352 10.11 16.80 -5.38
CA GLN A 352 8.76 16.58 -5.90
C GLN A 352 7.68 16.66 -4.84
N THR A 353 7.95 16.42 -3.56
CA THR A 353 6.90 16.50 -2.51
C THR A 353 6.56 17.92 -2.06
N ASN A 354 7.02 18.96 -2.76
CA ASN A 354 6.68 20.36 -2.44
C ASN A 354 5.31 20.74 -2.99
N ALA A 355 4.49 21.45 -2.21
CA ALA A 355 3.14 21.90 -2.59
C ALA A 355 3.12 22.74 -3.88
N SER A 356 4.19 23.51 -4.16
CA SER A 356 4.30 24.32 -5.38
C SER A 356 4.76 23.52 -6.60
N ASN A 357 5.17 22.26 -6.42
CA ASN A 357 5.61 21.42 -7.51
C ASN A 357 4.40 20.91 -8.32
N PRO A 358 4.32 21.22 -9.64
CA PRO A 358 3.18 20.79 -10.45
C PRO A 358 3.07 19.27 -10.60
N ASP A 359 4.17 18.52 -10.45
CA ASP A 359 4.17 17.06 -10.54
C ASP A 359 3.53 16.44 -9.30
N TRP A 360 3.74 17.02 -8.12
CA TRP A 360 3.05 16.64 -6.88
C TRP A 360 1.54 16.73 -7.03
N VAL A 361 1.08 17.90 -7.48
CA VAL A 361 -0.33 18.23 -7.66
C VAL A 361 -0.97 17.26 -8.66
N LYS A 362 -0.25 16.87 -9.72
CA LYS A 362 -0.73 15.93 -10.75
C LYS A 362 -0.57 14.45 -10.40
N GLY A 363 0.11 14.12 -9.31
CA GLY A 363 0.45 12.76 -8.91
C GLY A 363 1.67 12.20 -9.65
N VAL A 364 2.76 11.93 -8.92
CA VAL A 364 4.01 11.33 -9.42
C VAL A 364 3.92 9.82 -9.32
N VAL A 365 4.21 9.06 -10.37
CA VAL A 365 4.27 7.59 -10.29
C VAL A 365 5.61 7.12 -10.81
N ASN A 366 6.43 6.59 -9.90
CA ASN A 366 7.73 5.99 -10.22
C ASN A 366 7.73 4.51 -9.80
N ASN A 367 7.07 3.67 -10.61
CA ASN A 367 7.02 2.22 -10.39
C ASN A 367 8.41 1.56 -10.51
N ALA A 368 9.37 2.18 -11.20
CA ALA A 368 10.74 1.68 -11.28
C ALA A 368 11.43 1.72 -9.92
N ALA A 369 11.29 2.82 -9.18
CA ALA A 369 11.79 2.95 -7.81
C ALA A 369 11.08 1.98 -6.85
N ALA A 370 9.75 1.84 -6.97
CA ALA A 370 9.00 0.81 -6.21
C ALA A 370 9.52 -0.60 -6.49
N GLY A 371 9.71 -0.92 -7.78
CA GLY A 371 10.26 -2.18 -8.24
C GLY A 371 11.67 -2.43 -7.72
N GLN A 372 12.53 -1.40 -7.66
CA GLN A 372 13.86 -1.52 -7.08
C GLN A 372 13.79 -1.94 -5.61
N LYS A 373 12.88 -1.35 -4.81
CA LYS A 373 12.66 -1.76 -3.42
C LYS A 373 12.15 -3.18 -3.28
N LEU A 374 11.15 -3.56 -4.08
CA LEU A 374 10.60 -4.92 -4.10
C LEU A 374 11.61 -5.99 -4.52
N ARG A 375 12.62 -5.61 -5.30
CA ARG A 375 13.72 -6.46 -5.80
C ARG A 375 14.97 -6.41 -4.95
N GLN A 376 14.95 -5.73 -3.82
CA GLN A 376 16.14 -5.67 -2.97
C GLN A 376 16.58 -7.11 -2.64
N ALA A 377 17.86 -7.37 -2.90
CA ALA A 377 18.50 -8.68 -2.93
C ALA A 377 18.34 -9.56 -4.20
N ASP A 378 17.96 -9.00 -5.35
CA ASP A 378 18.01 -9.64 -6.67
C ASP A 378 19.38 -10.29 -7.01
N TRP A 379 20.46 -9.72 -6.46
CA TRP A 379 21.83 -10.26 -6.59
C TRP A 379 22.01 -11.66 -5.97
N LEU A 380 21.07 -12.13 -5.14
CA LEU A 380 21.20 -13.39 -4.41
C LEU A 380 21.05 -14.63 -5.30
N ASP A 381 20.13 -14.64 -6.26
CA ASP A 381 19.80 -15.90 -6.95
C ASP A 381 19.45 -15.83 -8.44
N ASN A 382 19.35 -14.63 -9.04
CA ASN A 382 18.86 -14.45 -10.41
C ASN A 382 17.48 -15.09 -10.69
N GLN A 383 16.76 -15.60 -9.67
CA GLN A 383 15.41 -16.17 -9.77
C GLN A 383 14.33 -15.19 -9.31
N GLY A 384 14.72 -14.01 -8.81
CA GLY A 384 13.81 -12.93 -8.43
C GLY A 384 13.01 -13.23 -7.16
N LYS A 385 13.47 -14.17 -6.33
CA LYS A 385 12.84 -14.50 -5.04
C LYS A 385 13.67 -13.92 -3.90
N GLY A 386 13.22 -12.78 -3.37
CA GLY A 386 13.92 -12.05 -2.31
C GLY A 386 13.59 -12.52 -0.89
N THR A 387 14.18 -11.82 0.08
CA THR A 387 14.00 -12.02 1.54
C THR A 387 12.53 -12.01 1.97
N ILE A 388 11.68 -11.28 1.24
CA ILE A 388 10.23 -11.19 1.46
C ILE A 388 9.51 -12.54 1.27
N ALA A 389 9.93 -13.35 0.30
CA ALA A 389 9.37 -14.69 0.06
C ALA A 389 9.62 -15.58 1.28
N GLU A 390 10.86 -15.55 1.80
CA GLU A 390 11.26 -16.31 2.97
C GLU A 390 10.52 -15.84 4.24
N MET A 391 10.18 -14.56 4.36
CA MET A 391 9.32 -14.07 5.45
C MET A 391 7.90 -14.65 5.35
N VAL A 392 7.30 -14.65 4.17
CA VAL A 392 5.98 -15.29 3.94
C VAL A 392 6.05 -16.79 4.25
N TYR A 393 7.14 -17.46 3.85
CA TYR A 393 7.36 -18.86 4.17
C TYR A 393 7.33 -19.11 5.68
N ARG A 394 8.08 -18.33 6.46
CA ARG A 394 8.14 -18.48 7.93
C ARG A 394 6.83 -18.13 8.60
N LEU A 395 6.15 -17.08 8.14
CA LEU A 395 4.83 -16.71 8.63
C LEU A 395 3.83 -17.87 8.48
N LEU A 396 3.91 -18.64 7.39
CA LEU A 396 3.02 -19.74 7.08
C LEU A 396 3.45 -21.10 7.67
N THR A 397 4.70 -21.25 8.10
CA THR A 397 5.26 -22.55 8.53
C THR A 397 5.71 -22.60 9.98
N TYR A 398 5.93 -21.45 10.62
CA TYR A 398 6.17 -21.39 12.06
C TYR A 398 4.90 -21.70 12.85
N ASP A 399 5.08 -22.35 14.00
CA ASP A 399 4.02 -22.66 14.94
C ASP A 399 3.61 -21.40 15.72
N LEU A 400 2.83 -20.53 15.08
CA LEU A 400 2.36 -19.26 15.64
C LEU A 400 0.94 -19.40 16.17
N GLU A 401 0.61 -18.74 17.28
CA GLU A 401 -0.80 -18.51 17.64
C GLU A 401 -1.39 -17.39 16.78
N TYR A 402 -2.72 -17.31 16.67
CA TYR A 402 -3.36 -16.30 15.82
C TYR A 402 -2.90 -14.89 16.17
N ARG A 403 -2.77 -14.58 17.47
CA ARG A 403 -2.27 -13.29 17.94
C ARG A 403 -0.88 -12.99 17.36
N ASP A 404 0.07 -13.91 17.51
CA ASP A 404 1.43 -13.72 17.00
C ASP A 404 1.45 -13.58 15.47
N TYR A 405 0.61 -14.34 14.77
CA TYR A 405 0.44 -14.24 13.33
C TYR A 405 -0.13 -12.87 12.90
N SER A 406 -1.20 -12.39 13.55
CA SER A 406 -1.97 -11.23 13.11
C SER A 406 -1.23 -9.91 13.33
N CYS A 407 -0.72 -9.71 14.54
CA CYS A 407 -0.03 -8.50 14.95
C CYS A 407 0.63 -8.72 16.32
N VAL A 408 1.73 -8.02 16.60
CA VAL A 408 2.30 -8.03 17.96
C VAL A 408 2.34 -6.60 18.48
N THR A 409 1.42 -6.28 19.39
CA THR A 409 1.53 -5.11 20.27
C THR A 409 1.64 -5.60 21.71
N GLN A 410 2.73 -5.22 22.37
CA GLN A 410 3.14 -5.63 23.73
C GLN A 410 3.78 -7.04 23.86
N PRO A 411 4.94 -7.29 23.24
CA PRO A 411 5.81 -8.35 23.74
C PRO A 411 6.28 -7.98 25.16
N ASN A 412 6.29 -8.91 26.12
CA ASN A 412 7.04 -8.71 27.36
C ASN A 412 8.53 -8.68 27.00
N PRO A 413 9.24 -7.55 27.18
CA PRO A 413 10.65 -7.45 26.81
C PRO A 413 11.47 -8.51 27.57
N GLY A 414 12.27 -9.29 26.84
CA GLY A 414 13.19 -10.28 27.42
C GLY A 414 12.61 -11.66 27.77
N GLN A 415 11.32 -11.93 27.54
CA GLN A 415 10.72 -13.27 27.72
C GLN A 415 10.17 -13.90 26.43
N ARG A 416 10.12 -13.13 25.34
CA ARG A 416 9.58 -13.58 24.05
C ARG A 416 10.66 -14.26 23.20
N LYS A 417 10.35 -15.46 22.69
CA LYS A 417 11.22 -16.16 21.75
C LYS A 417 11.31 -15.39 20.42
N PRO A 418 12.50 -15.25 19.81
CA PRO A 418 12.69 -14.48 18.56
C PRO A 418 11.78 -14.90 17.40
N ASN A 419 11.48 -16.20 17.25
CA ASN A 419 10.64 -16.69 16.15
C ASN A 419 9.19 -16.17 16.20
N LEU A 420 8.75 -15.65 17.35
CA LEU A 420 7.44 -15.05 17.50
C LEU A 420 7.42 -13.58 17.04
N ASP A 421 8.56 -12.98 16.70
CA ASP A 421 8.62 -11.57 16.29
C ASP A 421 8.14 -11.36 14.83
N ILE A 422 7.92 -12.45 14.07
CA ILE A 422 7.31 -12.42 12.73
C ILE A 422 5.78 -12.32 12.83
N ASN A 423 5.18 -11.44 12.03
CA ASN A 423 3.73 -11.26 11.94
C ASN A 423 3.35 -10.69 10.56
N ILE A 424 2.09 -10.86 10.16
CA ILE A 424 1.62 -10.41 8.84
C ILE A 424 1.56 -8.89 8.71
N GLU A 425 1.22 -8.17 9.79
CA GLU A 425 1.11 -6.70 9.77
C GLU A 425 2.45 -6.03 9.45
N TYR A 426 3.55 -6.52 10.02
CA TYR A 426 4.89 -6.04 9.69
C TYR A 426 5.23 -6.24 8.21
N ILE A 427 4.97 -7.43 7.67
CA ILE A 427 5.23 -7.70 6.25
C ILE A 427 4.40 -6.76 5.36
N HIS A 428 3.12 -6.57 5.71
CA HIS A 428 2.22 -5.60 5.08
C HIS A 428 2.78 -4.18 5.10
N ASN A 429 3.28 -3.71 6.25
CA ASN A 429 3.82 -2.35 6.42
C ASN A 429 4.97 -2.08 5.45
N ASN A 430 5.88 -3.04 5.27
CA ASN A 430 6.97 -2.90 4.31
C ASN A 430 6.47 -2.75 2.88
N ILE A 431 5.44 -3.50 2.47
CA ILE A 431 4.89 -3.37 1.10
C ILE A 431 4.24 -2.00 0.88
N HIS A 432 3.60 -1.44 1.90
CA HIS A 432 3.10 -0.06 1.85
C HIS A 432 4.22 0.94 1.54
N PHE A 433 5.33 0.86 2.26
CA PHE A 433 6.50 1.71 2.00
C PHE A 433 7.14 1.43 0.64
N TRP A 434 7.37 0.16 0.29
CA TRP A 434 8.01 -0.20 -0.98
C TRP A 434 7.17 0.15 -2.20
N ALA A 435 5.85 0.14 -2.10
CA ALA A 435 4.97 0.60 -3.17
C ALA A 435 4.89 2.14 -3.23
N GLY A 436 4.94 2.82 -2.08
CA GLY A 436 4.59 4.23 -1.96
C GLY A 436 5.75 5.21 -1.82
N GLY A 437 6.82 4.86 -1.10
CA GLY A 437 7.80 5.81 -0.59
C GLY A 437 7.12 6.94 0.20
N ASN A 438 7.50 8.19 -0.05
CA ASN A 438 6.81 9.37 0.47
C ASN A 438 5.48 9.69 -0.28
N GLY A 439 5.01 8.79 -1.15
CA GLY A 439 3.74 8.87 -1.84
C GLY A 439 2.55 8.43 -0.97
N HIS A 440 1.40 8.18 -1.58
CA HIS A 440 0.17 7.89 -0.86
C HIS A 440 0.22 6.50 -0.19
N MET A 441 0.63 5.45 -0.92
CA MET A 441 0.73 4.07 -0.38
C MET A 441 1.60 3.96 0.89
N GLY A 442 2.55 4.88 1.09
CA GLY A 442 3.42 4.90 2.26
C GLY A 442 2.78 5.53 3.50
N GLN A 443 1.59 6.14 3.42
CA GLN A 443 0.97 6.86 4.54
C GLN A 443 -0.42 6.30 4.88
N ILE A 444 -0.63 5.84 6.12
CA ILE A 444 -1.90 5.26 6.60
C ILE A 444 -3.12 6.10 6.18
N PRO A 445 -3.15 7.43 6.40
CA PRO A 445 -4.38 8.20 6.21
C PRO A 445 -4.82 8.31 4.75
N VAL A 446 -3.91 8.08 3.79
CA VAL A 446 -4.16 8.31 2.35
C VAL A 446 -3.81 7.12 1.45
N ALA A 447 -3.27 6.01 2.00
CA ALA A 447 -2.81 4.86 1.23
C ALA A 447 -3.89 4.23 0.35
N THR A 448 -5.12 4.14 0.86
CA THR A 448 -6.27 3.54 0.19
C THR A 448 -6.73 4.27 -1.06
N PHE A 449 -6.39 5.55 -1.21
CA PHE A 449 -6.68 6.26 -2.44
C PHE A 449 -5.89 5.67 -3.60
N ASP A 450 -4.71 5.10 -3.39
CA ASP A 450 -3.93 4.47 -4.45
C ASP A 450 -4.55 3.12 -4.87
N PRO A 451 -4.90 2.90 -6.15
CA PRO A 451 -5.53 1.67 -6.62
C PRO A 451 -4.76 0.38 -6.33
N ILE A 452 -3.43 0.43 -6.14
CA ILE A 452 -2.62 -0.75 -5.83
C ILE A 452 -2.87 -1.29 -4.41
N PHE A 453 -3.41 -0.45 -3.51
CA PHE A 453 -3.83 -0.84 -2.16
C PHE A 453 -4.68 -2.11 -2.17
N TRP A 454 -5.69 -2.12 -3.04
CA TRP A 454 -6.68 -3.20 -3.12
C TRP A 454 -6.06 -4.52 -3.56
N LEU A 455 -5.07 -4.48 -4.46
CA LEU A 455 -4.34 -5.68 -4.90
C LEU A 455 -3.41 -6.20 -3.80
N HIS A 456 -2.77 -5.29 -3.06
CA HIS A 456 -1.91 -5.62 -1.92
C HIS A 456 -2.72 -6.31 -0.82
N HIS A 457 -3.82 -5.70 -0.38
CA HIS A 457 -4.69 -6.23 0.68
C HIS A 457 -5.40 -7.52 0.26
N CYS A 458 -5.70 -7.69 -1.03
CA CYS A 458 -6.21 -8.96 -1.55
C CYS A 458 -5.20 -10.13 -1.38
N ASN A 459 -3.89 -9.86 -1.43
CA ASN A 459 -2.86 -10.85 -1.12
C ASN A 459 -2.69 -11.06 0.40
N ILE A 460 -2.87 -10.02 1.22
CA ILE A 460 -2.92 -10.18 2.70
C ILE A 460 -4.06 -11.12 3.11
N ASP A 461 -5.24 -10.96 2.51
CA ASP A 461 -6.36 -11.88 2.72
C ASP A 461 -6.07 -13.30 2.21
N ARG A 462 -5.35 -13.43 1.08
CA ARG A 462 -4.88 -14.74 0.57
C ARG A 462 -3.97 -15.44 1.56
N ILE A 463 -2.95 -14.74 2.07
CA ILE A 463 -2.00 -15.28 3.05
C ILE A 463 -2.75 -15.67 4.34
N THR A 464 -3.74 -14.88 4.74
CA THR A 464 -4.63 -15.20 5.88
C THR A 464 -5.44 -16.45 5.65
N ALA A 465 -6.05 -16.61 4.47
CA ALA A 465 -6.80 -17.81 4.12
C ALA A 465 -5.90 -19.08 4.08
N ILE A 466 -4.66 -18.94 3.59
CA ILE A 466 -3.66 -20.03 3.63
C ILE A 466 -3.30 -20.37 5.07
N TRP A 467 -2.99 -19.37 5.90
CA TRP A 467 -2.64 -19.58 7.31
C TRP A 467 -3.78 -20.23 8.09
N GLN A 468 -5.03 -19.77 7.91
CA GLN A 468 -6.23 -20.35 8.54
C GLN A 468 -6.43 -21.80 8.11
N THR A 469 -6.09 -22.15 6.87
CA THR A 469 -6.18 -23.53 6.37
C THR A 469 -5.10 -24.44 6.97
N LEU A 470 -3.88 -23.91 7.16
CA LEU A 470 -2.80 -24.64 7.79
C LEU A 470 -2.96 -24.75 9.32
N ASN A 471 -3.68 -23.82 9.93
CA ASN A 471 -3.89 -23.70 11.38
C ASN A 471 -5.40 -23.63 11.75
N PRO A 472 -6.22 -24.64 11.40
CA PRO A 472 -7.68 -24.56 11.52
C PRO A 472 -8.17 -24.38 12.97
N ASN A 473 -7.39 -24.81 13.96
CA ASN A 473 -7.76 -24.75 15.37
C ASN A 473 -7.22 -23.50 16.08
N LYS A 474 -6.43 -22.66 15.41
CA LYS A 474 -5.81 -21.48 16.02
C LYS A 474 -6.62 -20.24 15.73
N TRP A 475 -7.39 -19.81 16.72
CA TRP A 475 -8.23 -18.62 16.65
C TRP A 475 -8.15 -17.85 17.96
N PHE A 476 -8.25 -16.54 17.89
CA PHE A 476 -8.10 -15.69 19.06
C PHE A 476 -9.36 -15.72 19.95
N GLY A 477 -9.15 -15.49 21.25
CA GLY A 477 -10.22 -15.23 22.21
C GLY A 477 -10.32 -13.73 22.49
N LYS A 478 -10.53 -13.37 23.75
CA LYS A 478 -10.45 -11.96 24.16
C LYS A 478 -9.01 -11.47 24.09
N ASP A 479 -8.83 -10.29 23.52
CA ASP A 479 -7.59 -9.55 23.46
C ASP A 479 -7.85 -8.08 23.76
N THR A 480 -6.83 -7.32 24.09
CA THR A 480 -6.93 -5.85 24.13
C THR A 480 -7.10 -5.33 22.70
N LYS A 481 -7.80 -4.20 22.51
CA LYS A 481 -7.92 -3.52 21.19
C LYS A 481 -6.59 -3.02 20.59
N GLY A 482 -5.46 -3.39 21.16
CA GLY A 482 -4.21 -2.68 20.98
C GLY A 482 -4.35 -1.25 21.47
N ARG A 483 -3.52 -0.35 20.93
CA ARG A 483 -3.54 1.06 21.31
C ARG A 483 -3.72 1.99 20.11
N PHE A 484 -4.40 1.52 19.07
CA PHE A 484 -4.81 2.36 17.95
C PHE A 484 -6.11 3.12 18.30
N PRO A 485 -6.28 4.40 17.92
CA PRO A 485 -7.39 5.23 18.41
C PRO A 485 -8.73 4.93 17.72
N GLN A 486 -9.38 3.84 18.12
CA GLN A 486 -10.63 3.36 17.51
C GLN A 486 -11.87 3.57 18.39
N GLU A 487 -11.78 4.38 19.44
CA GLU A 487 -12.89 4.60 20.39
C GLU A 487 -14.06 5.37 19.77
N THR A 488 -13.74 6.17 18.76
CA THR A 488 -14.68 6.89 17.90
C THR A 488 -15.57 5.96 17.07
N ILE A 489 -15.05 4.80 16.67
CA ILE A 489 -15.84 3.73 16.05
C ILE A 489 -16.36 2.76 17.13
N GLY A 490 -16.37 3.17 18.40
CA GLY A 490 -16.92 2.41 19.52
C GLY A 490 -16.20 1.11 19.84
N LEU A 491 -14.94 0.96 19.43
CA LEU A 491 -14.22 -0.30 19.67
C LEU A 491 -13.93 -0.46 21.18
N PRO A 492 -14.42 -1.54 21.82
CA PRO A 492 -14.23 -1.77 23.26
C PRO A 492 -12.75 -2.02 23.60
N ASP A 493 -12.35 -1.70 24.84
CA ASP A 493 -10.96 -1.93 25.33
C ASP A 493 -10.49 -3.38 25.16
N MET A 494 -11.44 -4.31 25.26
CA MET A 494 -11.24 -5.72 24.97
C MET A 494 -12.03 -6.08 23.72
N VAL A 495 -11.32 -6.59 22.71
CA VAL A 495 -11.89 -7.13 21.48
C VAL A 495 -11.89 -8.65 21.53
N ASP A 496 -12.78 -9.25 20.75
CA ASP A 496 -12.92 -10.68 20.58
C ASP A 496 -13.46 -10.99 19.18
N PRO A 497 -13.60 -12.28 18.79
CA PRO A 497 -14.05 -12.62 17.45
C PRO A 497 -15.48 -12.19 17.08
N ASP A 498 -16.28 -11.76 18.05
CA ASP A 498 -17.66 -11.27 17.86
C ASP A 498 -17.75 -9.74 17.93
N THR A 499 -16.61 -9.07 18.12
CA THR A 499 -16.52 -7.61 18.06
C THR A 499 -16.95 -7.10 16.68
N PRO A 500 -17.86 -6.11 16.60
CA PRO A 500 -18.30 -5.54 15.33
C PRO A 500 -17.15 -4.96 14.50
N LEU A 501 -17.03 -5.40 13.25
CA LEU A 501 -16.10 -4.87 12.26
C LEU A 501 -16.75 -3.68 11.53
N ARG A 502 -16.89 -2.56 12.24
CA ARG A 502 -17.48 -1.33 11.68
C ARG A 502 -16.61 -0.74 10.56
N PRO A 503 -17.21 -0.09 9.55
CA PRO A 503 -18.65 0.19 9.38
C PRO A 503 -19.36 -0.83 8.47
N PHE A 504 -18.92 -2.09 8.45
CA PHE A 504 -19.32 -3.02 7.40
C PHE A 504 -20.65 -3.72 7.72
N HIS A 505 -21.76 -3.14 7.26
CA HIS A 505 -23.09 -3.74 7.37
C HIS A 505 -23.28 -4.93 6.42
N LYS A 506 -23.82 -6.04 6.91
CA LYS A 506 -24.09 -7.26 6.13
C LYS A 506 -25.53 -7.34 5.62
N ASN A 507 -26.41 -6.44 6.06
CA ASN A 507 -27.81 -6.36 5.65
C ASN A 507 -28.33 -4.93 5.77
N THR A 508 -29.53 -4.70 5.25
CA THR A 508 -30.20 -3.39 5.27
C THR A 508 -30.70 -2.97 6.65
N ALA A 509 -30.73 -3.89 7.62
CA ALA A 509 -31.11 -3.62 9.01
C ALA A 509 -29.97 -3.00 9.84
N GLY A 510 -28.74 -3.00 9.31
CA GLY A 510 -27.58 -2.42 10.00
C GLY A 510 -26.80 -3.40 10.88
N ASP A 511 -26.99 -4.71 10.70
CA ASP A 511 -26.13 -5.67 11.38
C ASP A 511 -24.71 -5.61 10.80
N VAL A 512 -23.69 -5.59 11.65
CA VAL A 512 -22.28 -5.50 11.25
C VAL A 512 -21.63 -6.89 11.15
N TRP A 513 -20.64 -7.03 10.29
CA TRP A 513 -19.78 -8.23 10.23
C TRP A 513 -18.96 -8.42 11.51
N THR A 514 -18.62 -9.66 11.84
CA THR A 514 -17.67 -10.01 12.92
C THR A 514 -16.56 -10.91 12.40
N SER A 515 -15.44 -11.02 13.11
CA SER A 515 -14.32 -11.89 12.73
C SER A 515 -14.74 -13.35 12.58
N ASN A 516 -15.64 -13.86 13.43
CA ASN A 516 -16.22 -15.20 13.31
C ASN A 516 -17.01 -15.38 12.00
N GLN A 517 -17.81 -14.38 11.61
CA GLN A 517 -18.65 -14.45 10.41
C GLN A 517 -17.86 -14.34 9.13
N VAL A 518 -16.74 -13.61 9.13
CA VAL A 518 -15.86 -13.50 7.96
C VAL A 518 -14.75 -14.56 7.97
N ARG A 519 -14.69 -15.44 8.97
CA ARG A 519 -13.66 -16.48 9.09
C ARG A 519 -13.69 -17.45 7.91
N ASP A 520 -14.89 -17.84 7.48
CA ASP A 520 -15.12 -18.70 6.32
C ASP A 520 -15.29 -17.84 5.05
N TRP A 521 -14.20 -17.62 4.33
CA TRP A 521 -14.21 -16.83 3.09
C TRP A 521 -15.00 -17.48 1.94
N PHE A 522 -15.25 -18.80 1.98
CA PHE A 522 -16.08 -19.45 0.96
C PHE A 522 -17.53 -18.95 1.04
N ALA A 523 -18.06 -18.75 2.26
CA ALA A 523 -19.39 -18.19 2.48
C ALA A 523 -19.52 -16.75 1.94
N LEU A 524 -18.40 -16.04 1.86
CA LEU A 524 -18.30 -14.68 1.32
C LEU A 524 -18.27 -14.64 -0.22
N GLY A 525 -18.12 -15.80 -0.88
CA GLY A 525 -18.29 -15.93 -2.32
C GLY A 525 -17.01 -15.85 -3.16
N TYR A 526 -15.85 -16.09 -2.55
CA TYR A 526 -14.57 -16.14 -3.24
C TYR A 526 -13.63 -17.21 -2.63
N SER A 527 -12.63 -17.62 -3.39
CA SER A 527 -11.49 -18.41 -2.87
C SER A 527 -10.23 -18.11 -3.69
N TYR A 528 -9.16 -18.86 -3.45
CA TYR A 528 -7.86 -18.72 -4.10
C TYR A 528 -7.47 -20.01 -4.81
N ARG A 529 -6.56 -19.91 -5.79
CA ARG A 529 -6.15 -21.04 -6.65
C ARG A 529 -5.72 -22.25 -5.84
N GLU A 530 -4.98 -22.02 -4.75
CA GLU A 530 -4.42 -23.04 -3.86
C GLU A 530 -5.48 -23.65 -2.91
N LEU A 531 -6.61 -22.98 -2.73
CA LEU A 531 -7.57 -23.26 -1.65
C LEU A 531 -8.89 -23.86 -2.13
N GLN A 532 -8.91 -24.49 -3.31
CA GLN A 532 -10.13 -25.09 -3.88
C GLN A 532 -10.51 -26.41 -3.21
N LYS A 533 -11.31 -26.35 -2.14
CA LYS A 533 -11.77 -27.53 -1.38
C LYS A 533 -12.67 -28.48 -2.18
N TRP A 534 -13.37 -27.96 -3.19
CA TRP A 534 -14.33 -28.71 -4.01
C TRP A 534 -13.68 -29.60 -5.08
N LEU A 535 -12.34 -29.62 -5.21
CA LEU A 535 -11.69 -30.45 -6.23
C LEU A 535 -11.90 -31.95 -5.94
N PRO A 536 -12.15 -32.80 -6.96
CA PRO A 536 -12.42 -34.23 -6.76
C PRO A 536 -11.33 -34.98 -6.00
N LYS A 537 -10.07 -34.54 -6.11
CA LYS A 537 -8.93 -35.15 -5.39
C LYS A 537 -8.97 -34.99 -3.86
N TYR A 538 -9.87 -34.17 -3.33
CA TYR A 538 -10.08 -34.00 -1.89
C TYR A 538 -11.44 -34.53 -1.44
N ASN A 539 -12.27 -35.03 -2.36
CA ASN A 539 -13.64 -35.42 -2.06
C ASN A 539 -13.85 -36.87 -2.53
N HIS A 540 -13.83 -37.80 -1.59
CA HIS A 540 -13.94 -39.24 -1.85
C HIS A 540 -15.20 -39.79 -1.19
N GLY A 541 -16.15 -40.29 -2.00
CA GLY A 541 -17.38 -40.90 -1.47
C GLY A 541 -18.24 -39.97 -0.60
N GLY A 542 -18.16 -38.65 -0.82
CA GLY A 542 -18.85 -37.64 -0.01
C GLY A 542 -18.09 -37.16 1.24
N SER A 543 -16.89 -37.67 1.50
CA SER A 543 -16.02 -37.21 2.59
C SER A 543 -14.90 -36.31 2.08
N PHE A 544 -14.63 -35.22 2.81
CA PHE A 544 -13.51 -34.31 2.54
C PHE A 544 -12.22 -34.83 3.19
N ASP A 545 -11.17 -35.00 2.41
CA ASP A 545 -9.82 -35.37 2.89
C ASP A 545 -9.02 -34.10 3.23
N GLU A 546 -9.17 -33.65 4.46
CA GLU A 546 -8.46 -32.47 4.98
C GLU A 546 -6.94 -32.66 4.97
N HIS A 547 -6.45 -33.89 5.18
CA HIS A 547 -5.02 -34.18 5.23
C HIS A 547 -4.36 -34.04 3.86
N ALA A 548 -4.97 -34.62 2.82
CA ALA A 548 -4.52 -34.44 1.44
C ALA A 548 -4.57 -32.97 1.01
N TYR A 549 -5.64 -32.26 1.38
CA TYR A 549 -5.79 -30.83 1.09
C TYR A 549 -4.68 -29.98 1.72
N ARG A 550 -4.40 -30.18 3.02
CA ARG A 550 -3.33 -29.44 3.71
C ARG A 550 -1.95 -29.79 3.16
N LYS A 551 -1.68 -31.06 2.83
CA LYS A 551 -0.42 -31.48 2.21
C LYS A 551 -0.15 -30.77 0.87
N ASP A 552 -1.15 -30.65 0.01
CA ASP A 552 -1.01 -29.96 -1.27
C ASP A 552 -0.75 -28.46 -1.10
N ILE A 553 -1.37 -27.83 -0.10
CA ILE A 553 -1.13 -26.42 0.24
C ILE A 553 0.30 -26.24 0.76
N LEU A 554 0.78 -27.13 1.63
CA LEU A 554 2.17 -27.12 2.10
C LEU A 554 3.16 -27.27 0.95
N ALA A 555 2.88 -28.15 -0.01
CA ALA A 555 3.70 -28.27 -1.22
C ALA A 555 3.71 -26.98 -2.05
N CYS A 556 2.57 -26.28 -2.13
CA CYS A 556 2.49 -24.99 -2.79
C CYS A 556 3.32 -23.92 -2.06
N VAL A 557 3.17 -23.81 -0.73
CA VAL A 557 3.93 -22.87 0.12
C VAL A 557 5.43 -23.13 0.02
N ASN A 558 5.86 -24.39 0.15
CA ASN A 558 7.26 -24.78 -0.01
C ASN A 558 7.81 -24.36 -1.37
N LYS A 559 7.07 -24.59 -2.46
CA LYS A 559 7.48 -24.25 -3.82
C LYS A 559 7.52 -22.74 -4.08
N LEU A 560 6.53 -21.99 -3.59
CA LEU A 560 6.44 -20.55 -3.84
C LEU A 560 7.49 -19.80 -3.00
N TYR A 561 7.56 -20.09 -1.71
CA TYR A 561 8.16 -19.17 -0.74
C TYR A 561 9.42 -19.71 -0.02
N GLY A 562 9.67 -21.02 -0.02
CA GLY A 562 10.77 -21.63 0.75
C GLY A 562 12.17 -21.42 0.15
N CYS A 563 12.67 -20.19 0.08
CA CYS A 563 13.92 -19.85 -0.61
C CYS A 563 15.14 -20.57 0.00
N VAL A 564 15.28 -20.54 1.32
CA VAL A 564 16.42 -21.19 2.00
C VAL A 564 16.37 -22.71 1.80
N ARG A 565 15.18 -23.30 1.85
CA ARG A 565 14.97 -24.71 1.54
C ARG A 565 15.48 -25.06 0.14
N HIS A 566 15.05 -24.33 -0.88
CA HIS A 566 15.49 -24.58 -2.26
C HIS A 566 17.01 -24.46 -2.40
N GLN A 567 17.61 -23.45 -1.80
CA GLN A 567 19.06 -23.25 -1.82
C GLN A 567 19.80 -24.43 -1.19
N CYS A 568 19.36 -24.88 0.00
CA CYS A 568 19.98 -26.02 0.67
C CYS A 568 19.81 -27.33 -0.13
N LEU A 569 18.64 -27.60 -0.71
CA LEU A 569 18.41 -28.81 -1.51
C LEU A 569 19.24 -28.81 -2.81
N ARG A 570 19.53 -27.66 -3.40
CA ARG A 570 20.43 -27.57 -4.57
C ARG A 570 21.86 -28.02 -4.26
N TYR A 571 22.35 -27.80 -3.04
CA TYR A 571 23.66 -28.32 -2.59
C TYR A 571 23.69 -29.85 -2.60
N ARG A 572 22.58 -30.51 -2.26
CA ARG A 572 22.44 -31.97 -2.29
C ARG A 572 22.52 -32.54 -3.70
N HIS A 573 21.94 -31.83 -4.67
CA HIS A 573 21.92 -32.24 -6.09
C HIS A 573 23.17 -31.80 -6.88
N GLY A 574 24.24 -31.37 -6.22
CA GLY A 574 25.54 -31.11 -6.86
C GLY A 574 25.62 -29.81 -7.66
N SER A 575 24.75 -28.84 -7.41
CA SER A 575 24.70 -27.58 -8.19
C SER A 575 25.68 -26.49 -7.72
N SER A 576 26.37 -26.66 -6.58
CA SER A 576 27.22 -25.62 -5.97
C SER A 576 28.16 -26.20 -4.91
N ARG A 577 29.20 -25.43 -4.52
CA ARG A 577 30.00 -25.70 -3.32
C ARG A 577 29.06 -25.71 -2.10
N VAL A 578 29.09 -26.79 -1.33
CA VAL A 578 28.33 -26.88 -0.08
C VAL A 578 29.05 -26.04 1.00
N PRO A 579 28.42 -25.00 1.57
CA PRO A 579 29.01 -24.27 2.67
C PRO A 579 29.26 -25.18 3.88
N ARG A 580 30.39 -24.98 4.58
CA ARG A 580 30.61 -25.64 5.88
C ARG A 580 29.49 -25.24 6.83
N GLY A 581 28.99 -26.17 7.64
CA GLY A 581 27.78 -25.99 8.46
C GLY A 581 26.49 -26.50 7.80
N VAL A 582 26.48 -26.69 6.48
CA VAL A 582 25.40 -27.40 5.77
C VAL A 582 25.79 -28.86 5.57
N ARG A 583 24.90 -29.80 5.91
CA ARG A 583 25.15 -31.25 5.76
C ARG A 583 23.93 -32.01 5.28
N SER A 584 24.14 -33.11 4.56
CA SER A 584 23.06 -34.02 4.20
C SER A 584 22.54 -34.77 5.43
N ILE A 585 21.23 -35.00 5.45
CA ILE A 585 20.53 -35.87 6.40
C ILE A 585 19.65 -36.84 5.62
N ASP A 586 19.04 -37.81 6.29
CA ASP A 586 18.05 -38.67 5.64
C ASP A 586 16.90 -37.83 5.06
N GLY A 587 16.55 -38.06 3.80
CA GLY A 587 15.52 -37.31 3.08
C GLY A 587 15.71 -35.78 2.94
N GLY A 588 16.89 -35.20 3.22
CA GLY A 588 17.05 -33.75 3.17
C GLY A 588 18.44 -33.17 3.49
N MET A 589 18.45 -31.91 3.91
CA MET A 589 19.64 -31.13 4.29
C MET A 589 19.43 -30.49 5.66
N LYS A 590 20.50 -30.35 6.45
CA LYS A 590 20.52 -29.66 7.73
C LYS A 590 21.48 -28.47 7.67
N SER A 591 21.07 -27.33 8.20
CA SER A 591 21.90 -26.12 8.34
C SER A 591 21.59 -25.40 9.65
N ASN A 592 22.47 -24.49 10.06
CA ASN A 592 22.06 -23.41 10.95
C ASN A 592 21.26 -22.38 10.15
N ASP A 593 20.22 -21.87 10.78
CA ASP A 593 19.38 -20.79 10.27
C ASP A 593 19.53 -19.58 11.19
N PHE A 594 19.51 -18.37 10.62
CA PHE A 594 19.76 -17.11 11.30
C PHE A 594 18.76 -16.04 10.89
N ALA A 595 18.38 -15.20 11.85
CA ALA A 595 17.49 -14.07 11.62
C ALA A 595 17.79 -12.90 12.55
N VAL A 596 17.52 -11.70 12.05
CA VAL A 596 17.56 -10.45 12.82
C VAL A 596 16.14 -10.14 13.30
N SER A 597 15.95 -9.99 14.61
CA SER A 597 14.71 -9.48 15.19
C SER A 597 14.90 -8.02 15.58
N CYS A 598 13.95 -7.18 15.19
CA CYS A 598 13.92 -5.77 15.56
C CYS A 598 12.70 -5.53 16.44
N ARG A 599 12.90 -5.01 17.65
CA ARG A 599 11.83 -4.59 18.56
C ARG A 599 11.98 -3.11 18.82
N PHE A 600 10.91 -2.32 18.72
CA PHE A 600 11.03 -0.87 18.78
C PHE A 600 9.75 -0.20 19.23
N GLN A 601 9.85 1.05 19.72
CA GLN A 601 8.69 1.83 20.11
C GLN A 601 7.88 2.30 18.89
N LYS A 602 6.63 1.83 18.77
CA LYS A 602 5.73 2.13 17.64
C LYS A 602 5.42 3.62 17.53
N TYR A 603 5.35 4.32 18.67
CA TYR A 603 5.01 5.75 18.73
C TYR A 603 6.21 6.65 19.00
N ALA A 604 7.44 6.16 18.75
CA ALA A 604 8.60 7.05 18.68
C ALA A 604 8.32 8.20 17.69
N PHE A 605 8.93 9.36 17.93
CA PHE A 605 8.72 10.57 17.14
C PHE A 605 7.25 11.00 17.06
N GLN A 606 6.50 10.91 18.16
CA GLN A 606 5.09 11.31 18.25
C GLN A 606 4.18 10.55 17.26
N GLY A 607 4.56 9.33 16.85
CA GLY A 607 3.83 8.51 15.89
C GLY A 607 4.16 8.79 14.42
N ASN A 608 5.13 9.67 14.12
CA ASN A 608 5.61 9.85 12.75
C ASN A 608 6.21 8.54 12.21
N PRO A 609 5.92 8.17 10.96
CA PRO A 609 6.47 6.97 10.37
C PRO A 609 7.98 7.11 10.16
N PHE A 610 8.69 6.01 10.39
CA PHE A 610 10.13 5.90 10.19
C PHE A 610 10.46 4.50 9.69
N ASN A 611 11.68 4.33 9.21
CA ASN A 611 12.19 3.08 8.69
C ASN A 611 13.48 2.71 9.42
N ILE A 612 13.61 1.46 9.87
CA ILE A 612 14.88 0.90 10.33
C ILE A 612 15.47 0.10 9.18
N GLU A 613 16.54 0.63 8.58
CA GLU A 613 17.24 0.04 7.45
C GLU A 613 18.31 -0.92 7.99
N ILE A 614 18.23 -2.20 7.63
CA ILE A 614 19.20 -3.22 8.00
C ILE A 614 20.19 -3.42 6.85
N TYR A 615 21.47 -3.46 7.20
CA TYR A 615 22.58 -3.58 6.26
C TYR A 615 23.56 -4.67 6.68
N LEU A 616 24.18 -5.30 5.69
CA LEU A 616 25.18 -6.34 5.86
C LEU A 616 26.34 -6.14 4.88
N ALA A 617 27.48 -5.69 5.37
CA ALA A 617 28.65 -5.43 4.52
C ALA A 617 29.26 -6.74 4.00
N PRO A 618 29.54 -6.90 2.69
CA PRO A 618 29.87 -8.19 2.09
C PRO A 618 31.17 -8.80 2.63
N GLN A 619 32.13 -7.98 3.07
CA GLN A 619 33.43 -8.44 3.56
C GLN A 619 33.84 -7.72 4.85
N ASN A 620 34.70 -8.39 5.63
CA ASN A 620 35.22 -7.85 6.87
C ASN A 620 36.06 -6.58 6.63
N GLY A 621 35.71 -5.50 7.31
CA GLY A 621 36.48 -4.25 7.30
C GLY A 621 36.24 -3.34 6.10
N THR A 622 35.33 -3.72 5.18
CA THR A 622 34.92 -2.84 4.08
C THR A 622 34.12 -1.65 4.64
N PRO A 623 34.39 -0.41 4.22
CA PRO A 623 33.58 0.74 4.61
C PRO A 623 32.09 0.49 4.32
N PRO A 624 31.15 1.03 5.13
CA PRO A 624 29.73 0.94 4.83
C PRO A 624 29.42 1.46 3.42
N ASP A 625 28.74 0.64 2.62
CA ASP A 625 28.21 0.99 1.31
C ASP A 625 26.71 0.71 1.30
N PRO A 626 25.86 1.68 1.68
CA PRO A 626 24.44 1.43 1.84
C PRO A 626 23.69 1.03 0.57
N GLU A 627 24.25 1.28 -0.62
CA GLU A 627 23.60 0.84 -1.86
C GLU A 627 23.75 -0.67 -2.06
N ASN A 628 24.92 -1.21 -1.70
CA ASN A 628 25.26 -2.62 -1.91
C ASN A 628 25.06 -3.49 -0.66
N ASP A 629 25.16 -2.90 0.53
CA ASP A 629 25.02 -3.60 1.82
C ASP A 629 23.55 -3.81 2.22
N TYR A 630 22.60 -3.20 1.52
CA TYR A 630 21.20 -3.18 1.93
C TYR A 630 20.59 -4.59 2.00
N VAL A 631 19.91 -4.89 3.12
CA VAL A 631 19.20 -6.16 3.34
C VAL A 631 17.69 -5.99 3.28
N MET A 632 17.13 -5.14 4.15
CA MET A 632 15.68 -5.07 4.39
C MET A 632 15.31 -3.81 5.19
N ASP A 633 14.07 -3.36 5.00
CA ASP A 633 13.43 -2.28 5.76
C ASP A 633 12.64 -2.86 6.93
N VAL A 634 12.57 -2.13 8.04
CA VAL A 634 11.54 -2.29 9.04
C VAL A 634 10.74 -1.02 9.10
N TYR A 635 9.65 -0.99 8.33
CA TYR A 635 8.82 0.20 8.24
C TYR A 635 7.82 0.27 9.38
N ASN A 636 7.93 1.34 10.18
CA ASN A 636 6.91 1.68 11.16
C ASN A 636 5.77 2.44 10.45
N PHE A 637 4.77 1.69 9.99
CA PHE A 637 3.55 2.27 9.46
C PHE A 637 2.70 2.80 10.62
N SER A 638 2.83 4.11 10.88
CA SER A 638 2.16 4.83 11.96
C SER A 638 1.73 6.23 11.50
N ALA A 639 0.92 6.91 12.31
CA ALA A 639 0.49 8.28 12.07
C ALA A 639 0.54 9.10 13.37
N PRO A 640 0.81 10.42 13.30
CA PRO A 640 0.98 11.27 14.47
C PRO A 640 -0.31 11.53 15.26
N ALA A 641 -0.13 11.81 16.55
CA ALA A 641 -1.21 12.09 17.52
C ALA A 641 -1.87 13.47 17.37
N ARG A 642 -1.12 14.43 16.80
CA ARG A 642 -1.44 15.85 16.72
C ARG A 642 -1.15 16.33 15.30
N VAL A 643 -2.03 17.15 14.74
CA VAL A 643 -1.83 17.83 13.44
C VAL A 643 -2.23 19.29 13.66
N ASN A 644 -1.38 20.24 13.24
CA ASN A 644 -1.59 21.69 13.45
C ASN A 644 -1.71 22.15 14.92
N GLY A 645 -1.14 21.40 15.87
CA GLY A 645 -1.22 21.74 17.30
C GLY A 645 -2.53 21.30 17.98
N GLU A 646 -3.50 20.83 17.20
CA GLU A 646 -4.74 20.25 17.69
C GLU A 646 -4.57 18.73 17.91
N ILE A 647 -5.26 18.22 18.94
CA ILE A 647 -5.30 16.79 19.23
C ILE A 647 -6.20 16.13 18.20
N VAL A 648 -5.60 15.52 17.18
CA VAL A 648 -6.30 14.62 16.25
C VAL A 648 -6.49 13.22 16.85
N CYS A 649 -5.75 12.89 17.92
CA CYS A 649 -5.87 11.62 18.63
C CYS A 649 -5.55 11.74 20.13
N SER A 650 -6.58 11.84 20.98
CA SER A 650 -6.45 11.99 22.44
C SER A 650 -5.87 10.77 23.16
N ASN A 651 -5.89 9.59 22.53
CA ASN A 651 -5.25 8.40 23.06
C ASN A 651 -3.79 8.25 22.61
N CYS A 652 -3.39 8.84 21.49
CA CYS A 652 -2.00 8.77 21.02
C CYS A 652 -1.07 9.57 21.94
N GLU A 653 -1.56 10.68 22.50
CA GLU A 653 -0.92 11.41 23.61
C GLU A 653 -0.78 10.53 24.87
N ARG A 654 -1.76 9.67 25.17
CA ARG A 654 -1.66 8.68 26.26
C ARG A 654 -0.76 7.49 25.91
N ASN A 655 -0.71 7.06 24.66
CA ASN A 655 0.08 5.90 24.22
C ASN A 655 1.57 6.20 24.12
N GLU A 656 1.92 7.44 23.76
CA GLU A 656 3.28 7.97 23.89
C GLU A 656 3.77 7.82 25.35
N SER A 657 2.87 7.93 26.33
CA SER A 657 3.21 7.72 27.74
C SER A 657 3.29 6.24 28.18
N TRP A 658 2.91 5.26 27.35
CA TRP A 658 2.75 3.85 27.75
C TRP A 658 3.64 2.85 26.97
N ASP A 659 4.60 3.30 26.17
CA ASP A 659 5.74 2.51 25.65
C ASP A 659 5.38 1.25 24.80
N VAL A 660 4.48 1.38 23.81
CA VAL A 660 4.06 0.27 22.92
C VAL A 660 5.18 -0.20 21.98
N GLN A 661 5.57 -1.47 22.10
CA GLN A 661 6.54 -2.09 21.20
C GLN A 661 5.90 -2.82 20.00
N SER A 662 6.53 -2.65 18.83
CA SER A 662 6.32 -3.43 17.60
C SER A 662 7.50 -4.38 17.39
N THR A 663 7.28 -5.48 16.65
CA THR A 663 8.32 -6.45 16.31
C THR A 663 8.41 -6.73 14.82
N ALA A 664 9.62 -7.05 14.38
CA ALA A 664 9.94 -7.53 13.03
C ALA A 664 10.96 -8.67 13.11
N TYR A 665 10.92 -9.57 12.14
CA TYR A 665 11.80 -10.72 12.04
C TYR A 665 12.28 -10.90 10.60
N ILE A 666 13.58 -10.77 10.38
CA ILE A 666 14.23 -10.72 9.06
C ILE A 666 15.13 -11.94 8.92
N PRO A 667 14.70 -12.94 8.12
CA PRO A 667 15.53 -14.08 7.76
C PRO A 667 16.77 -13.64 6.99
N ILE A 668 17.96 -13.99 7.46
CA ILE A 668 19.22 -13.66 6.76
C ILE A 668 19.98 -14.89 6.28
N THR A 669 19.55 -16.11 6.63
CA THR A 669 20.18 -17.36 6.17
C THR A 669 20.33 -17.44 4.67
N TYR A 670 19.34 -16.92 3.93
CA TYR A 670 19.37 -16.92 2.47
C TYR A 670 20.58 -16.15 1.92
N ILE A 671 20.85 -15.00 2.53
CA ILE A 671 22.01 -14.15 2.23
C ILE A 671 23.29 -14.84 2.67
N LEU A 672 23.35 -15.34 3.91
CA LEU A 672 24.54 -15.97 4.47
C LEU A 672 24.98 -17.22 3.70
N ASN A 673 24.02 -18.07 3.29
CA ASN A 673 24.32 -19.23 2.43
C ASN A 673 24.95 -18.79 1.11
N LYS A 674 24.41 -17.74 0.48
CA LYS A 674 24.94 -17.21 -0.78
C LYS A 674 26.36 -16.67 -0.60
N MET A 675 26.60 -15.94 0.48
CA MET A 675 27.91 -15.41 0.84
C MET A 675 28.92 -16.53 1.13
N ALA A 676 28.48 -17.61 1.78
CA ALA A 676 29.32 -18.74 2.12
C ALA A 676 29.66 -19.66 0.92
N GLU A 677 29.10 -19.40 -0.27
CA GLU A 677 29.59 -19.99 -1.52
C GLU A 677 31.01 -19.50 -1.85
N ASP A 678 31.38 -18.29 -1.41
CA ASP A 678 32.74 -17.74 -1.45
C ASP A 678 33.34 -17.59 -0.03
N PRO A 679 34.33 -18.41 0.35
CA PRO A 679 34.94 -18.35 1.69
C PRO A 679 35.64 -17.05 2.03
N ASN A 680 36.01 -16.24 1.02
CA ASN A 680 36.60 -14.93 1.26
C ASN A 680 35.56 -13.92 1.76
N THR A 681 34.29 -14.19 1.44
CA THR A 681 33.14 -13.41 1.87
C THR A 681 32.64 -13.90 3.23
N LEU A 682 32.30 -15.19 3.35
CA LEU A 682 31.94 -15.83 4.62
C LEU A 682 32.52 -17.24 4.74
N ALA A 683 33.29 -17.50 5.80
CA ALA A 683 34.06 -18.74 5.95
C ALA A 683 33.20 -20.02 6.08
N SER A 684 32.02 -19.91 6.71
CA SER A 684 31.02 -20.98 6.84
C SER A 684 29.70 -20.43 7.37
N VAL A 685 28.66 -21.27 7.39
CA VAL A 685 27.39 -21.00 8.11
C VAL A 685 27.36 -21.68 9.50
N GLU A 686 28.52 -22.00 10.07
CA GLU A 686 28.62 -22.40 11.48
C GLU A 686 28.39 -21.20 12.40
N LYS A 687 27.77 -21.45 13.56
CA LYS A 687 27.37 -20.40 14.52
C LYS A 687 28.51 -19.43 14.86
N SER A 688 29.72 -19.94 15.13
CA SER A 688 30.88 -19.12 15.48
C SER A 688 31.37 -18.21 14.35
N ASP A 689 31.39 -18.72 13.11
CA ASP A 689 31.86 -17.96 11.95
C ASP A 689 30.84 -16.85 11.59
N VAL A 690 29.55 -17.18 11.62
CA VAL A 690 28.46 -16.22 11.40
C VAL A 690 28.44 -15.17 12.51
N GLU A 691 28.59 -15.57 13.77
CA GLU A 691 28.63 -14.64 14.90
C GLU A 691 29.78 -13.63 14.77
N ALA A 692 30.99 -14.12 14.48
CA ALA A 692 32.17 -13.27 14.30
C ALA A 692 32.01 -12.31 13.12
N TYR A 693 31.38 -12.77 12.03
CA TYR A 693 31.12 -11.97 10.85
C TYR A 693 30.04 -10.91 11.08
N LEU A 694 28.88 -11.27 11.63
CA LEU A 694 27.79 -10.34 11.91
C LEU A 694 28.21 -9.27 12.91
N LYS A 695 29.00 -9.62 13.92
CA LYS A 695 29.52 -8.66 14.90
C LYS A 695 30.31 -7.52 14.25
N LYS A 696 30.97 -7.78 13.11
CA LYS A 696 31.76 -6.78 12.38
C LYS A 696 31.01 -6.07 11.27
N ASN A 697 30.00 -6.71 10.67
CA ASN A 697 29.45 -6.27 9.38
C ASN A 697 27.94 -6.01 9.36
N LEU A 698 27.19 -6.42 10.39
CA LEU A 698 25.77 -6.07 10.53
C LEU A 698 25.65 -4.68 11.17
N TYR A 699 24.99 -3.77 10.47
CA TYR A 699 24.72 -2.41 10.93
C TYR A 699 23.32 -1.94 10.50
N TRP A 700 22.82 -0.90 11.14
CA TRP A 700 21.47 -0.38 10.89
C TRP A 700 21.41 1.14 10.98
N ARG A 701 20.48 1.74 10.23
CA ARG A 701 20.20 3.17 10.25
C ARG A 701 18.71 3.39 10.43
N VAL A 702 18.33 4.55 10.97
CA VAL A 702 16.92 4.97 10.96
C VAL A 702 16.77 6.09 9.94
N THR A 703 15.80 5.95 9.05
CA THR A 703 15.38 7.02 8.15
C THR A 703 13.96 7.46 8.45
N MET A 704 13.69 8.75 8.27
CA MET A 704 12.37 9.32 8.44
C MET A 704 12.17 10.35 7.32
N PHE A 705 11.11 10.15 6.52
CA PHE A 705 10.81 10.92 5.30
C PHE A 705 11.98 11.04 4.30
N GLY A 706 12.85 10.03 4.26
CA GLY A 706 14.02 9.97 3.37
C GLY A 706 15.31 10.55 3.95
N GLU A 707 15.27 11.10 5.18
CA GLU A 707 16.44 11.63 5.88
C GLU A 707 16.97 10.62 6.89
N ARG A 708 18.30 10.47 6.98
CA ARG A 708 18.94 9.63 8.01
C ARG A 708 19.01 10.35 9.34
N LEU A 709 18.69 9.62 10.40
CA LEU A 709 18.74 10.13 11.76
C LEU A 709 20.13 9.96 12.39
N GLY A 710 20.55 10.98 13.14
CA GLY A 710 21.73 10.89 14.02
C GLY A 710 21.47 10.04 15.26
N ARG A 711 22.53 9.67 15.98
CA ARG A 711 22.45 8.75 17.13
C ARG A 711 21.47 9.18 18.22
N ALA A 712 21.50 10.47 18.59
CA ALA A 712 20.61 10.99 19.63
C ALA A 712 19.12 10.82 19.28
N GLU A 713 18.78 10.89 17.99
CA GLU A 713 17.41 10.64 17.51
C GLU A 713 17.11 9.14 17.43
N MET A 714 18.07 8.32 16.96
CA MET A 714 17.93 6.86 16.94
C MET A 714 17.70 6.27 18.35
N GLU A 715 18.37 6.81 19.37
CA GLU A 715 18.19 6.39 20.76
C GLU A 715 16.75 6.63 21.28
N LYS A 716 16.01 7.61 20.73
CA LYS A 716 14.59 7.84 21.06
C LYS A 716 13.66 6.75 20.58
N VAL A 717 14.07 5.96 19.58
CA VAL A 717 13.29 4.82 19.09
C VAL A 717 13.22 3.70 20.13
N GLN A 718 14.16 3.69 21.09
CA GLN A 718 14.33 2.63 22.08
C GLN A 718 14.30 1.24 21.42
N MET A 719 15.04 1.11 20.32
CA MET A 719 15.08 -0.13 19.54
C MET A 719 16.01 -1.16 20.18
N GLU A 720 15.67 -2.43 19.97
CA GLU A 720 16.48 -3.60 20.28
C GLU A 720 16.68 -4.40 18.99
N ILE A 721 17.94 -4.66 18.64
CA ILE A 721 18.34 -5.53 17.54
C ILE A 721 18.90 -6.82 18.12
N LEU A 722 18.31 -7.96 17.78
CA LEU A 722 18.70 -9.28 18.24
C LEU A 722 19.03 -10.17 17.05
N VAL A 723 20.10 -10.96 17.15
CA VAL A 723 20.34 -12.06 16.20
C VAL A 723 20.02 -13.37 16.88
N SER A 724 19.20 -14.18 16.21
CA SER A 724 18.85 -15.53 16.65
C SER A 724 19.37 -16.58 15.67
N THR A 725 19.60 -17.78 16.18
CA THR A 725 19.92 -18.96 15.39
C THR A 725 19.09 -20.16 15.80
N VAL A 726 18.88 -21.09 14.87
CA VAL A 726 18.15 -22.33 15.09
C VAL A 726 18.72 -23.43 14.18
N GLY A 727 18.68 -24.68 14.64
CA GLY A 727 18.95 -25.82 13.77
C GLY A 727 17.77 -26.04 12.83
N ALA A 728 18.01 -26.04 11.52
CA ALA A 728 16.96 -26.21 10.50
C ALA A 728 17.17 -27.47 9.66
N ASN A 729 16.10 -28.23 9.45
CA ASN A 729 16.05 -29.40 8.57
C ASN A 729 15.16 -29.11 7.35
N TYR A 730 15.72 -29.22 6.16
CA TYR A 730 15.07 -28.98 4.87
C TYR A 730 14.89 -30.30 4.13
N TYR A 731 13.64 -30.74 3.94
CA TYR A 731 13.34 -32.05 3.36
C TYR A 731 13.19 -31.99 1.84
N GLU A 732 13.44 -33.09 1.13
CA GLU A 732 13.19 -33.20 -0.32
C GLU A 732 11.70 -33.33 -0.61
N GLU A 733 10.97 -34.06 0.25
CA GLU A 733 9.52 -34.29 0.13
C GLU A 733 8.74 -32.97 0.08
N PRO A 734 8.11 -32.61 -1.06
CA PRO A 734 7.47 -31.31 -1.25
C PRO A 734 6.38 -31.01 -0.22
N THR A 735 5.69 -32.03 0.29
CA THR A 735 4.59 -31.86 1.25
C THR A 735 5.06 -31.70 2.71
N GLN A 736 6.35 -31.91 2.99
CA GLN A 736 6.91 -31.82 4.34
C GLN A 736 7.47 -30.42 4.61
N ILE A 737 7.06 -29.78 5.70
CA ILE A 737 7.59 -28.46 6.12
C ILE A 737 9.03 -28.58 6.64
N SER A 738 9.79 -27.49 6.52
CA SER A 738 11.10 -27.40 7.15
C SER A 738 10.96 -27.45 8.68
N GLY A 739 11.82 -28.22 9.35
CA GLY A 739 11.83 -28.34 10.80
C GLY A 739 12.77 -27.30 11.42
N TYR A 740 12.34 -26.65 12.51
CA TYR A 740 13.11 -25.66 13.25
C TYR A 740 13.09 -26.01 14.74
N ASP A 741 14.24 -26.36 15.30
CA ASP A 741 14.35 -26.85 16.68
C ASP A 741 15.30 -25.97 17.50
N ASN A 742 14.81 -25.50 18.66
CA ASN A 742 15.57 -24.72 19.67
C ASN A 742 16.07 -23.36 19.15
N PHE A 743 15.17 -22.38 19.04
CA PHE A 743 15.56 -20.99 18.77
C PHE A 743 16.41 -20.45 19.93
N GLU A 744 17.62 -19.99 19.60
CA GLU A 744 18.58 -19.42 20.53
C GLU A 744 18.93 -17.99 20.13
N GLU A 745 18.88 -17.06 21.07
CA GLU A 745 19.50 -15.74 20.89
C GLU A 745 21.02 -15.87 20.96
N ILE A 746 21.74 -15.05 20.19
CA ILE A 746 23.20 -14.94 20.25
C ILE A 746 23.53 -13.70 21.11
N PRO A 747 23.91 -13.87 22.40
CA PRO A 747 23.96 -12.74 23.34
C PRO A 747 24.97 -11.65 22.97
N SER A 748 26.02 -12.01 22.23
CA SER A 748 27.05 -11.07 21.75
C SER A 748 26.57 -10.18 20.59
N LEU A 749 25.40 -10.47 20.01
CA LEU A 749 24.78 -9.76 18.89
C LEU A 749 23.45 -9.13 19.34
N ARG A 750 23.52 -8.37 20.44
CA ARG A 750 22.43 -7.52 20.94
C ARG A 750 22.81 -6.06 20.79
N GLY A 751 21.96 -5.30 20.11
CA GLY A 751 22.24 -3.95 19.64
C GLY A 751 21.09 -2.99 19.95
N ASP A 752 21.36 -1.69 19.84
CA ASP A 752 20.47 -0.62 20.25
C ASP A 752 20.50 0.57 19.26
N GLY A 753 20.14 1.77 19.72
CA GLY A 753 20.20 3.02 18.94
C GLY A 753 21.61 3.41 18.45
N SER A 754 22.68 2.67 18.77
CA SER A 754 24.03 2.97 18.28
C SER A 754 24.26 2.64 16.80
N GLY A 755 23.40 1.85 16.17
CA GLY A 755 23.45 1.61 14.71
C GLY A 755 24.42 0.53 14.22
N ALA A 756 25.16 -0.16 15.09
CA ALA A 756 26.02 -1.29 14.76
C ALA A 756 26.53 -1.99 16.04
N PHE A 757 26.95 -3.25 15.91
CA PHE A 757 27.72 -3.92 16.97
C PHE A 757 29.18 -3.44 17.02
N ASP A 758 29.80 -3.26 15.85
CA ASP A 758 31.18 -2.82 15.72
C ASP A 758 31.32 -1.31 15.99
N GLU A 759 32.22 -0.94 16.91
CA GLU A 759 32.45 0.45 17.32
C GLU A 759 32.80 1.37 16.14
N SER A 760 33.54 0.88 15.13
CA SER A 760 33.93 1.70 13.97
C SER A 760 32.75 2.03 13.04
N ARG A 761 31.63 1.31 13.16
CA ARG A 761 30.42 1.49 12.33
C ARG A 761 29.25 2.14 13.06
N LYS A 762 29.37 2.34 14.38
CA LYS A 762 28.34 3.00 15.19
C LYS A 762 28.13 4.44 14.73
N VAL A 763 26.88 4.90 14.81
CA VAL A 763 26.55 6.31 14.61
C VAL A 763 27.18 7.10 15.77
N PRO A 764 27.92 8.20 15.53
CA PRO A 764 28.53 8.99 16.59
C PRO A 764 27.49 9.64 17.53
N SER A 765 27.76 9.71 18.84
CA SER A 765 26.79 10.11 19.90
C SER A 765 26.54 11.63 20.07
N GLY A 766 27.06 12.49 19.19
CA GLY A 766 26.64 13.90 19.10
C GLY A 766 27.71 14.96 19.42
N GLY A 767 27.61 16.07 18.67
CA GLY A 767 28.53 17.21 18.58
C GLY A 767 28.89 17.45 17.10
N PRO A 768 28.99 18.71 16.59
CA PRO A 768 29.43 18.96 15.23
C PRO A 768 30.73 18.20 15.02
N ARG A 769 30.80 17.40 13.95
CA ARG A 769 32.02 16.69 13.58
C ARG A 769 33.15 17.72 13.62
N PRO A 770 34.26 17.46 14.33
CA PRO A 770 35.40 18.37 14.28
C PRO A 770 35.66 18.65 12.81
N ALA A 771 35.67 19.94 12.44
CA ALA A 771 35.81 20.31 11.05
C ALA A 771 37.05 19.57 10.51
N PRO A 772 36.93 18.83 9.39
CA PRO A 772 38.03 18.06 8.84
C PRO A 772 39.28 18.95 8.76
N PRO A 773 40.48 18.41 9.02
CA PRO A 773 41.68 19.22 8.95
C PRO A 773 41.77 19.88 7.59
N ALA A 774 41.91 21.21 7.59
CA ALA A 774 41.98 21.94 6.34
C ALA A 774 43.33 21.67 5.66
N LYS A 775 43.28 21.41 4.36
CA LYS A 775 44.46 21.21 3.52
C LYS A 775 44.63 22.40 2.61
N ASP A 776 45.89 22.69 2.29
CA ASP A 776 46.23 23.82 1.44
C ASP A 776 46.18 23.44 -0.04
N LEU A 777 45.46 24.24 -0.83
CA LEU A 777 45.45 24.17 -2.28
C LEU A 777 46.05 25.47 -2.85
N CYS A 778 47.30 25.40 -3.28
CA CYS A 778 48.02 26.53 -3.85
C CYS A 778 47.62 26.79 -5.31
N LEU A 779 47.71 28.04 -5.74
CA LEU A 779 47.50 28.45 -7.13
C LEU A 779 48.50 27.74 -8.06
N ARG A 780 47.99 27.19 -9.17
CA ARG A 780 48.69 26.27 -10.08
C ARG A 780 49.10 24.94 -9.44
N GLY A 781 48.48 24.59 -8.32
CA GLY A 781 48.69 23.33 -7.59
C GLY A 781 47.54 22.35 -7.75
N HIS A 782 47.73 21.18 -7.14
CA HIS A 782 46.72 20.14 -7.01
C HIS A 782 46.62 19.69 -5.54
N LEU A 783 45.46 19.16 -5.16
CA LEU A 783 45.22 18.59 -3.85
C LEU A 783 44.57 17.22 -4.02
N ASN A 784 45.29 16.16 -3.63
CA ASN A 784 44.74 14.82 -3.56
C ASN A 784 43.84 14.69 -2.34
N LEU A 785 42.65 14.12 -2.54
CA LEU A 785 41.70 13.83 -1.46
C LEU A 785 42.08 12.49 -0.82
N ASP A 786 41.82 12.34 0.48
CA ASP A 786 42.20 11.11 1.21
C ASP A 786 41.37 9.89 0.79
N ARG A 787 40.23 10.15 0.15
CA ARG A 787 39.36 9.17 -0.49
C ARG A 787 38.58 9.84 -1.63
N GLU A 788 38.05 9.05 -2.54
CA GLU A 788 37.15 9.56 -3.57
C GLU A 788 35.85 10.09 -2.94
N LEU A 789 35.35 11.23 -3.44
CA LEU A 789 34.14 11.86 -2.94
C LEU A 789 33.01 11.70 -3.96
N GLY A 790 31.92 11.05 -3.53
CA GLY A 790 30.70 10.85 -4.30
C GLY A 790 29.49 11.49 -3.62
N THR A 791 28.31 10.89 -3.81
CA THR A 791 27.04 11.35 -3.25
C THR A 791 27.10 11.59 -1.74
N ASN A 792 26.47 12.67 -1.27
CA ASN A 792 26.48 13.15 0.13
C ASN A 792 27.86 13.55 0.66
N ALA A 793 28.77 13.96 -0.23
CA ALA A 793 30.03 14.59 0.13
C ALA A 793 30.00 16.09 -0.12
N ALA A 794 30.76 16.85 0.68
CA ALA A 794 30.90 18.28 0.52
C ALA A 794 32.37 18.70 0.51
N ILE A 795 32.71 19.68 -0.32
CA ILE A 795 34.00 20.37 -0.28
C ILE A 795 33.75 21.83 0.07
N LYS A 796 34.29 22.24 1.22
CA LYS A 796 34.29 23.63 1.70
C LYS A 796 35.65 24.23 1.40
N ILE A 797 35.67 25.32 0.65
CA ILE A 797 36.91 26.00 0.29
C ILE A 797 36.82 27.44 0.76
N HIS A 798 37.81 27.84 1.53
CA HIS A 798 37.96 29.18 2.06
C HIS A 798 39.10 29.91 1.33
N SER A 799 38.80 31.12 0.88
CA SER A 799 39.75 32.06 0.31
C SER A 799 39.82 33.29 1.21
N SER A 800 41.01 33.61 1.73
CA SER A 800 41.21 34.76 2.61
C SER A 800 41.13 36.12 1.89
N ALA A 801 41.03 36.12 0.56
CA ALA A 801 40.93 37.32 -0.24
C ALA A 801 40.09 37.07 -1.51
N VAL A 802 39.36 38.10 -1.93
CA VAL A 802 38.67 38.15 -3.21
C VAL A 802 38.97 39.49 -3.88
N ASN A 803 39.42 39.45 -5.14
CA ASN A 803 39.66 40.63 -5.94
C ASN A 803 38.79 40.59 -7.20
N LEU A 804 37.70 41.36 -7.22
CA LEU A 804 36.73 41.42 -8.32
C LEU A 804 36.99 42.57 -9.31
N SER A 805 38.11 43.28 -9.18
CA SER A 805 38.47 44.37 -10.10
C SER A 805 38.58 43.83 -11.52
N ARG A 806 38.01 44.57 -12.48
CA ARG A 806 37.97 44.17 -13.89
C ARG A 806 39.38 44.30 -14.51
N PRO A 807 40.01 43.21 -14.99
CA PRO A 807 41.36 43.27 -15.56
C PRO A 807 41.37 43.63 -17.06
N ASP A 808 42.51 44.18 -17.52
CA ASP A 808 42.75 44.58 -18.92
C ASP A 808 42.94 43.41 -19.89
N ARG A 809 43.00 42.17 -19.39
CA ARG A 809 43.12 40.92 -20.19
C ARG A 809 42.03 39.93 -19.78
N TYR A 810 41.75 38.95 -20.64
CA TYR A 810 40.87 37.85 -20.27
C TYR A 810 41.47 37.08 -19.10
N ASP A 811 40.64 36.83 -18.10
CA ASP A 811 41.02 36.14 -16.89
C ASP A 811 39.97 35.09 -16.53
N ASN A 812 40.42 34.02 -15.90
CA ASN A 812 39.56 32.91 -15.53
C ASN A 812 40.24 32.13 -14.42
N THR A 813 39.89 32.45 -13.19
CA THR A 813 40.36 31.75 -11.99
C THR A 813 39.50 30.53 -11.80
N GLU A 814 40.09 29.34 -11.78
CA GLU A 814 39.29 28.12 -11.81
C GLU A 814 39.73 27.07 -10.81
N ILE A 815 38.72 26.36 -10.31
CA ILE A 815 38.85 25.22 -9.43
C ILE A 815 38.16 24.06 -10.12
N ARG A 816 38.92 23.01 -10.35
CA ARG A 816 38.50 21.85 -11.14
C ARG A 816 38.45 20.62 -10.24
N PHE A 817 37.37 19.88 -10.34
CA PHE A 817 37.11 18.66 -9.58
C PHE A 817 37.30 17.48 -10.53
N MET A 818 38.33 16.68 -10.26
CA MET A 818 38.91 15.77 -11.24
C MET A 818 38.74 14.29 -10.84
N ASN A 819 38.65 13.42 -11.83
CA ASN A 819 38.82 11.96 -11.71
C ASN A 819 39.64 11.48 -12.92
N GLY A 820 40.88 11.06 -12.69
CA GLY A 820 41.86 10.92 -13.78
C GLY A 820 41.89 12.19 -14.66
N ASP A 821 41.83 12.01 -15.98
CA ASP A 821 41.83 13.13 -16.94
C ASP A 821 40.47 13.84 -17.09
N ASP A 822 39.41 13.28 -16.48
CA ASP A 822 38.07 13.87 -16.57
C ASP A 822 37.88 14.97 -15.53
N MET A 823 37.38 16.11 -16.00
CA MET A 823 36.93 17.19 -15.14
C MET A 823 35.42 17.07 -14.95
N LEU A 824 35.02 16.49 -13.82
CA LEU A 824 33.63 16.21 -13.49
C LEU A 824 32.84 17.50 -13.28
N PHE A 825 33.46 18.47 -12.63
CA PHE A 825 32.87 19.76 -12.31
C PHE A 825 33.96 20.84 -12.27
N ARG A 826 33.59 22.06 -12.67
CA ARG A 826 34.46 23.22 -12.71
C ARG A 826 33.72 24.44 -12.21
N PHE A 827 34.35 25.20 -11.33
CA PHE A 827 33.95 26.54 -10.94
C PHE A 827 34.99 27.54 -11.47
N GLY A 828 34.57 28.55 -12.25
CA GLY A 828 35.49 29.53 -12.83
C GLY A 828 35.01 30.98 -12.69
N VAL A 829 35.83 31.86 -12.12
CA VAL A 829 35.55 33.29 -11.96
C VAL A 829 36.20 34.10 -13.09
N ARG A 830 35.39 34.80 -13.89
CA ARG A 830 35.84 35.66 -14.99
C ARG A 830 35.47 37.12 -14.73
N ARG A 831 36.45 37.90 -14.26
CA ARG A 831 36.19 39.29 -13.84
C ARG A 831 36.01 40.22 -15.03
N ARG A 832 36.75 40.00 -16.12
CA ARG A 832 36.60 40.81 -17.35
C ARG A 832 35.20 40.68 -17.95
N ASP A 833 34.69 39.45 -18.00
CA ASP A 833 33.39 39.11 -18.58
C ASP A 833 32.25 39.34 -17.60
N ARG A 834 32.53 39.54 -16.30
CA ARG A 834 31.54 39.70 -15.21
C ARG A 834 30.65 38.46 -15.02
N HIS A 835 31.22 37.27 -15.17
CA HIS A 835 30.50 36.00 -14.99
C HIS A 835 31.27 35.00 -14.11
N ILE A 836 30.50 34.13 -13.46
CA ILE A 836 30.95 32.86 -12.91
C ILE A 836 30.51 31.76 -13.88
N THR A 837 31.41 30.85 -14.17
CA THR A 837 31.24 29.81 -15.20
C THR A 837 31.32 28.43 -14.57
N PHE A 838 30.37 27.57 -14.93
CA PHE A 838 30.29 26.18 -14.50
C PHE A 838 30.34 25.27 -15.73
N ASN A 839 31.17 24.24 -15.70
CA ASN A 839 31.21 23.26 -16.79
C ASN A 839 31.82 21.91 -16.35
N SER A 840 31.83 20.95 -17.27
CA SER A 840 32.51 19.66 -17.18
C SER A 840 33.29 19.41 -18.48
N HIS A 841 34.36 18.62 -18.40
CA HIS A 841 35.09 18.13 -19.56
C HIS A 841 35.33 16.63 -19.38
N LEU A 842 34.60 15.83 -20.16
CA LEU A 842 34.52 14.39 -19.99
C LEU A 842 34.94 13.71 -21.30
N ASN A 843 35.80 12.71 -21.22
CA ASN A 843 36.30 11.93 -22.36
C ASN A 843 36.81 12.83 -23.52
N GLY A 844 37.51 13.94 -23.20
CA GLY A 844 38.03 14.86 -24.21
C GLY A 844 37.03 15.89 -24.77
N HIS A 845 35.80 15.94 -24.24
CA HIS A 845 34.74 16.83 -24.73
C HIS A 845 34.18 17.74 -23.65
N TRP A 846 33.95 19.01 -23.99
CA TRP A 846 33.25 19.96 -23.12
C TRP A 846 31.75 19.72 -23.14
N GLY A 847 31.11 19.79 -21.97
CA GLY A 847 29.66 19.86 -21.89
C GLY A 847 29.12 21.29 -22.04
N ASP A 848 27.81 21.44 -21.89
CA ASP A 848 27.15 22.75 -21.94
C ASP A 848 27.61 23.63 -20.78
N ARG A 849 28.05 24.85 -21.09
CA ARG A 849 28.51 25.82 -20.08
C ARG A 849 27.31 26.52 -19.45
N ILE A 850 27.31 26.64 -18.12
CA ILE A 850 26.37 27.48 -17.39
C ILE A 850 27.10 28.73 -16.91
N ASP A 851 26.60 29.91 -17.27
CA ASP A 851 27.14 31.19 -16.82
C ASP A 851 26.15 31.87 -15.86
N LYS A 852 26.68 32.43 -14.77
CA LYS A 852 25.92 33.23 -13.78
C LYS A 852 26.56 34.61 -13.65
N PRO A 853 25.78 35.69 -13.41
CA PRO A 853 26.34 37.01 -13.12
C PRO A 853 27.32 36.96 -11.93
N LEU A 854 28.39 37.76 -11.99
CA LEU A 854 29.37 37.86 -10.91
C LEU A 854 28.87 38.75 -9.77
N GLU A 855 27.99 39.69 -10.07
CA GLU A 855 27.42 40.65 -9.12
C GLU A 855 26.64 39.95 -8.00
N GLY A 856 26.94 40.31 -6.75
CA GLY A 856 26.22 39.82 -5.57
C GLY A 856 26.64 38.44 -5.07
N VAL A 857 27.50 37.72 -5.79
CA VAL A 857 27.91 36.36 -5.39
C VAL A 857 28.92 36.35 -4.24
N PHE A 858 29.93 37.22 -4.30
CA PHE A 858 30.92 37.37 -3.23
C PHE A 858 30.54 38.57 -2.39
N VAL A 859 30.03 38.33 -1.18
CA VAL A 859 29.56 39.39 -0.27
C VAL A 859 30.59 39.73 0.81
N LYS A 860 31.65 38.92 0.94
CA LYS A 860 32.75 39.10 1.89
C LYS A 860 34.10 39.19 1.18
N GLN A 861 35.09 39.81 1.83
CA GLN A 861 36.48 39.82 1.34
C GLN A 861 37.19 38.49 1.62
N ASP A 862 36.82 37.83 2.71
CA ASP A 862 37.12 36.44 3.07
C ASP A 862 35.90 35.58 2.72
N THR A 863 36.00 34.82 1.63
CA THR A 863 34.86 34.09 1.09
C THR A 863 34.98 32.59 1.36
N THR A 864 33.84 31.97 1.59
CA THR A 864 33.71 30.51 1.65
C THR A 864 32.77 30.04 0.57
N PHE A 865 33.20 29.08 -0.22
CA PHE A 865 32.33 28.42 -1.18
C PHE A 865 32.29 26.93 -0.91
N VAL A 866 31.09 26.38 -1.03
CA VAL A 866 30.79 24.98 -0.72
C VAL A 866 30.20 24.32 -1.95
N VAL A 867 30.75 23.17 -2.32
CA VAL A 867 30.23 22.29 -3.37
C VAL A 867 29.75 21.01 -2.71
N TYR A 868 28.46 20.71 -2.81
CA TYR A 868 27.83 19.51 -2.27
C TYR A 868 27.32 18.62 -3.39
N ASP A 869 27.76 17.36 -3.39
CA ASP A 869 27.32 16.35 -4.35
C ASP A 869 26.02 15.71 -3.86
N GLN A 870 24.90 16.12 -4.45
CA GLN A 870 23.56 15.59 -4.16
C GLN A 870 23.29 14.25 -4.84
N GLY A 871 24.26 13.70 -5.58
CA GLY A 871 24.11 12.48 -6.38
C GLY A 871 23.68 12.77 -7.81
N ASP A 872 22.62 13.53 -8.02
CA ASP A 872 22.16 13.93 -9.36
C ASP A 872 22.72 15.29 -9.83
N SER A 873 23.27 16.08 -8.91
CA SER A 873 23.76 17.44 -9.15
C SER A 873 24.80 17.88 -8.11
N PHE A 874 25.59 18.89 -8.47
CA PHE A 874 26.46 19.62 -7.56
C PHE A 874 25.78 20.93 -7.16
N GLU A 875 25.34 21.02 -5.91
CA GLU A 875 24.86 22.27 -5.32
C GLU A 875 26.06 23.13 -4.92
N VAL A 876 26.08 24.38 -5.40
CA VAL A 876 27.18 25.33 -5.18
C VAL A 876 26.66 26.54 -4.44
N THR A 877 27.26 26.82 -3.29
CA THR A 877 27.03 28.07 -2.56
C THR A 877 28.30 28.87 -2.39
N VAL A 878 28.16 30.19 -2.34
CA VAL A 878 29.22 31.15 -2.00
C VAL A 878 28.68 32.04 -0.90
N ASP A 879 29.42 32.13 0.21
CA ASP A 879 29.04 32.87 1.42
C ASP A 879 27.62 32.53 1.93
N GLY A 880 27.20 31.27 1.75
CA GLY A 880 25.88 30.76 2.14
C GLY A 880 24.76 31.02 1.11
N GLN A 881 25.03 31.69 -0.01
CA GLN A 881 24.05 31.91 -1.07
C GLN A 881 24.16 30.83 -2.15
N ASN A 882 23.04 30.22 -2.55
CA ASN A 882 23.03 29.29 -3.68
C ASN A 882 23.29 30.04 -5.00
N VAL A 883 24.34 29.61 -5.70
CA VAL A 883 24.79 30.22 -6.95
C VAL A 883 24.42 29.34 -8.15
N CYS A 884 24.48 28.02 -7.99
CA CYS A 884 24.21 27.07 -9.06
C CYS A 884 23.92 25.67 -8.51
N ASN A 885 22.94 24.99 -9.09
CA ASN A 885 22.81 23.54 -8.99
C ASN A 885 23.21 22.95 -10.34
N PHE A 886 24.45 22.46 -10.45
CA PHE A 886 25.02 21.98 -11.70
C PHE A 886 24.69 20.49 -11.91
N PRO A 887 23.98 20.09 -12.98
CA PRO A 887 23.62 18.69 -13.19
C PRO A 887 24.86 17.79 -13.28
N ARG A 888 24.85 16.65 -12.59
CA ARG A 888 25.94 15.67 -12.66
C ARG A 888 25.90 14.98 -14.02
N ARG A 889 27.02 14.99 -14.74
CA ARG A 889 27.14 14.45 -16.11
C ARG A 889 27.95 13.16 -16.20
N SER A 890 28.51 12.73 -15.08
CA SER A 890 29.33 11.52 -14.98
C SER A 890 29.09 10.85 -13.62
N PRO A 891 28.96 9.50 -13.58
CA PRO A 891 28.82 8.77 -12.33
C PRO A 891 30.14 8.66 -11.55
N LYS A 892 31.28 9.08 -12.12
CA LYS A 892 32.59 9.04 -11.46
C LYS A 892 32.64 9.96 -10.23
N ASN A 893 33.47 9.63 -9.25
CA ASN A 893 33.66 10.37 -8.00
C ASN A 893 34.88 11.30 -8.06
N VAL A 894 34.89 12.40 -7.31
CA VAL A 894 36.02 13.35 -7.31
C VAL A 894 37.21 12.74 -6.56
N GLN A 895 38.38 12.69 -7.19
CA GLN A 895 39.63 12.15 -6.63
C GLN A 895 40.57 13.25 -6.14
N TYR A 896 40.65 14.36 -6.88
CA TYR A 896 41.56 15.46 -6.56
C TYR A 896 41.04 16.79 -7.10
N LEU A 897 41.58 17.88 -6.56
CA LEU A 897 41.27 19.24 -6.98
C LEU A 897 42.47 19.86 -7.70
N LEU A 898 42.20 20.69 -8.71
CA LEU A 898 43.17 21.58 -9.32
C LEU A 898 42.73 23.02 -9.13
N TYR A 899 43.68 23.89 -8.79
CA TYR A 899 43.45 25.33 -8.72
C TYR A 899 44.40 26.04 -9.68
N GLY A 900 43.86 26.83 -10.60
CA GLY A 900 44.67 27.42 -11.65
C GLY A 900 44.03 28.60 -12.35
N LEU A 901 44.72 29.05 -13.39
CA LEU A 901 44.32 30.14 -14.26
C LEU A 901 44.37 29.65 -15.70
N TRP A 902 43.44 30.15 -16.52
CA TRP A 902 43.48 29.89 -17.95
C TRP A 902 44.65 30.61 -18.65
N ASP A 903 44.89 31.89 -18.34
CA ASP A 903 46.07 32.64 -18.80
C ASP A 903 47.11 32.65 -17.68
N SER A 904 48.28 32.08 -17.94
CA SER A 904 49.37 32.01 -16.96
C SER A 904 49.88 33.39 -16.50
N ARG A 905 49.58 34.45 -17.27
CA ARG A 905 49.94 35.85 -16.96
C ARG A 905 48.83 36.62 -16.24
N ALA A 906 47.66 36.02 -16.04
CA ALA A 906 46.59 36.66 -15.27
C ALA A 906 46.88 36.59 -13.76
N ASN A 907 46.25 37.47 -13.00
CA ASN A 907 46.21 37.38 -11.53
C ASN A 907 44.97 36.57 -11.11
N SER A 908 45.01 35.89 -9.97
CA SER A 908 43.83 35.21 -9.44
C SER A 908 42.75 36.19 -8.95
N ALA A 909 41.49 35.77 -9.01
CA ALA A 909 40.37 36.42 -8.35
C ALA A 909 40.27 36.04 -6.87
N LEU A 910 40.89 34.93 -6.47
CA LEU A 910 40.93 34.39 -5.11
C LEU A 910 42.36 34.46 -4.56
N ALA A 911 42.56 34.14 -3.29
CA ALA A 911 43.89 34.06 -2.68
C ALA A 911 44.76 33.02 -3.39
N ASP A 912 46.08 33.23 -3.38
CA ASP A 912 47.05 32.26 -3.96
C ASP A 912 47.06 30.93 -3.21
N LYS A 913 46.54 30.91 -1.98
CA LYS A 913 46.45 29.74 -1.13
C LYS A 913 45.02 29.60 -0.63
N LEU A 914 44.36 28.52 -1.02
CA LEU A 914 43.01 28.18 -0.57
C LEU A 914 43.07 27.14 0.54
N SER A 915 42.19 27.28 1.52
CA SER A 915 42.03 26.30 2.60
C SER A 915 40.85 25.39 2.28
N VAL A 916 41.09 24.10 2.12
CA VAL A 916 40.12 23.11 1.65
C VAL A 916 39.80 22.11 2.74
N GLN A 917 38.53 21.94 3.07
CA GLN A 917 38.01 20.89 3.94
C GLN A 917 37.05 20.02 3.14
N HIS A 918 37.14 18.71 3.31
CA HIS A 918 36.22 17.77 2.67
C HIS A 918 35.46 16.95 3.71
N TYR A 919 34.17 16.82 3.51
CA TYR A 919 33.23 16.11 4.36
C TYR A 919 32.67 14.93 3.58
N VAL A 920 32.52 13.79 4.26
CA VAL A 920 32.02 12.53 3.67
C VAL A 920 30.88 12.03 4.53
N ASP A 921 29.81 11.55 3.90
CA ASP A 921 28.59 11.07 4.56
C ASP A 921 28.01 12.14 5.50
N THR A 922 27.92 13.37 5.01
CA THR A 922 27.47 14.52 5.80
C THR A 922 26.20 15.10 5.19
N THR A 923 25.37 15.73 6.02
CA THR A 923 24.25 16.50 5.49
C THR A 923 24.70 17.91 5.13
N TRP A 924 23.93 18.58 4.26
CA TRP A 924 24.18 19.96 3.89
C TRP A 924 24.19 20.90 5.11
N GLU A 925 23.28 20.67 6.05
CA GLU A 925 23.15 21.45 7.28
C GLU A 925 24.38 21.29 8.19
N GLU A 926 25.00 20.10 8.23
CA GLU A 926 26.22 19.85 9.00
C GLU A 926 27.45 20.59 8.44
N VAL A 927 27.48 20.86 7.12
CA VAL A 927 28.59 21.55 6.45
C VAL A 927 28.50 23.07 6.64
N LEU A 928 27.27 23.57 6.74
CA LEU A 928 26.97 24.98 6.97
C LEU A 928 27.08 25.39 8.45
N ALA A 929 26.73 24.48 9.37
CA ALA A 929 26.95 24.63 10.81
C ALA A 929 28.46 24.73 11.14
#